data_AF-A0A3M1DV11-F1
#
_entry.id   AF-A0A3M1DV11-F1
#
_cell.length_a   1.000
_cell.length_b   1.000
_cell.length_c   1.000
_cell.angle_alpha   90.00
_cell.angle_beta   90.00
_cell.angle_gamma   90.00
#
_symmetry.space_group_name_H-M   'P 1'
#
loop_
_entity.id
_entity.type
_entity.pdbx_description
1 polymer ?
#
loop_
_entity_poly.entity_id
_entity_poly.type
_entity_poly.pdbx_seq_one_letter_code
_entity_poly.pdbx_strand_id
1 'polypeptide(L)'
;MTALLGARNKDEFIDWLWHDTFKALFTWKSGSRRSQWHHLRKADMQRLAAAIGVSANRVLKHHRKNSSLLKESQTITNEFDARYLGAEARFVQLTFKCQPAASTLVLRLVIVEAFVRAVSEMVAQAIQSLNLPFTRAVYIFEDCSDPSLSEDDVARCYRMKVQDSSLTIFHIVPSNQFATTQLTVDLTGAPPAPSDPQSIALSELLTVYRDDLTVIMALPLFIADPNRVVEGIRTRMTVLTADLLKEMGIVAQHRKQINNTDLLKFVLNEQVEVRLVDSAANDPARGKPVHALINRPHVLMGDPSLQSRCIVCGSPIQGGKGRYFNASRNILRDIFSDRFTDLEHVDLGDDVCPLCLIYASSENKKLLRGAMAILSPSTSLRAPVSHHLIEQPRFDCAERFAPNRPMVKAGMTLQELVLLTLLSRRIIAGLMPFDTRLGTGMVGDVTMRQRVKGQDVESVVGRYLPYSGAYLLFNAVETFFRTVFLGEDNSGKPSFDVWQEVQLTAYPFELRLSPSFTMLLELRLNADIQAHAQAHTLLKSRPSTVYLSQDSAFYVLVDNAVQERVDRDYVETLRLLEDLASGAGVDCSEFIRALLSGEDPLTAAYEVAKPSRGTKADPDTLRINAVNNISKRKEVMGGGTPEEIWATFIRQREAIKARCQEHPTLIHFFAKRRK
;
A
#
# COMPACT_ATOMS: atom_id res chain seq x y z
N MET A 1 8.66 -4.98 -18.03
CA MET A 1 7.24 -5.36 -18.27
C MET A 1 6.99 -5.94 -19.65
N THR A 2 7.31 -5.22 -20.73
CA THR A 2 7.04 -5.67 -22.11
C THR A 2 7.63 -7.05 -22.43
N ALA A 3 8.86 -7.32 -21.99
CA ALA A 3 9.48 -8.64 -22.13
C ALA A 3 8.69 -9.77 -21.45
N LEU A 4 8.12 -9.54 -20.27
CA LEU A 4 7.31 -10.53 -19.57
C LEU A 4 5.96 -10.76 -20.28
N LEU A 5 5.34 -9.69 -20.78
CA LEU A 5 4.01 -9.76 -21.40
C LEU A 5 4.01 -10.18 -22.87
N GLY A 6 5.11 -9.91 -23.60
CA GLY A 6 5.16 -10.04 -25.06
C GLY A 6 6.03 -11.18 -25.58
N ALA A 7 6.91 -11.74 -24.77
CA ALA A 7 7.82 -12.79 -25.22
C ALA A 7 7.14 -14.16 -25.22
N ARG A 8 7.30 -14.90 -26.33
CA ARG A 8 6.84 -16.29 -26.46
C ARG A 8 7.97 -17.31 -26.29
N ASN A 9 9.22 -16.87 -26.29
CA ASN A 9 10.39 -17.72 -26.14
C ASN A 9 11.58 -16.90 -25.62
N LYS A 10 12.71 -17.59 -25.35
CA LYS A 10 13.98 -17.01 -24.88
C LYS A 10 14.42 -15.82 -25.74
N ASP A 11 14.31 -16.01 -27.05
CA ASP A 11 14.80 -15.07 -28.02
C ASP A 11 13.99 -13.77 -27.99
N GLU A 12 12.67 -13.89 -28.09
CA GLU A 12 11.78 -12.73 -27.97
C GLU A 12 11.91 -12.03 -26.61
N PHE A 13 12.20 -12.76 -25.53
CA PHE A 13 12.42 -12.17 -24.21
C PHE A 13 13.62 -11.24 -24.19
N ILE A 14 14.75 -11.70 -24.72
CA ILE A 14 15.97 -10.88 -24.84
C ILE A 14 15.73 -9.70 -25.79
N ASP A 15 15.03 -9.94 -26.92
CA ASP A 15 14.72 -8.89 -27.89
C ASP A 15 13.83 -7.78 -27.29
N TRP A 16 12.87 -8.13 -26.43
CA TRP A 16 12.03 -7.16 -25.74
C TRP A 16 12.73 -6.39 -24.63
N LEU A 17 13.70 -6.99 -23.92
CA LEU A 17 14.53 -6.24 -22.95
C LEU A 17 15.35 -5.15 -23.65
N TRP A 18 15.72 -5.40 -24.91
CA TRP A 18 16.46 -4.49 -25.76
C TRP A 18 15.59 -3.35 -26.35
N HIS A 19 14.36 -3.66 -26.75
CA HIS A 19 13.49 -2.75 -27.50
C HIS A 19 13.36 -1.34 -26.89
N ASP A 20 13.27 -1.27 -25.56
CA ASP A 20 13.04 -0.02 -24.83
C ASP A 20 14.34 0.71 -24.47
N THR A 21 15.51 0.08 -24.68
CA THR A 21 16.81 0.65 -24.28
C THR A 21 17.13 1.98 -24.98
N PHE A 22 16.56 2.22 -26.17
CA PHE A 22 16.90 3.35 -27.02
C PHE A 22 15.80 4.39 -27.17
N LYS A 23 14.69 4.25 -26.43
CA LYS A 23 13.55 5.19 -26.51
C LYS A 23 13.97 6.64 -26.21
N ALA A 24 14.97 6.83 -25.34
CA ALA A 24 15.54 8.15 -25.05
C ALA A 24 16.28 8.81 -26.23
N LEU A 25 16.66 8.03 -27.26
CA LEU A 25 17.35 8.51 -28.47
C LEU A 25 16.39 8.69 -29.65
N PHE A 26 15.11 8.34 -29.51
CA PHE A 26 14.17 8.50 -30.61
C PHE A 26 13.99 9.98 -30.92
N THR A 27 14.12 10.34 -32.21
CA THR A 27 13.92 11.70 -32.66
C THR A 27 12.48 11.89 -33.13
N TRP A 28 11.74 12.82 -32.53
CA TRP A 28 10.44 13.23 -33.05
C TRP A 28 10.68 14.26 -34.16
N LYS A 29 10.45 13.87 -35.43
CA LYS A 29 10.67 14.77 -36.58
C LYS A 29 9.35 15.14 -37.25
N SER A 30 9.27 16.38 -37.72
CA SER A 30 8.16 16.86 -38.54
C SER A 30 8.35 16.37 -39.98
N GLY A 31 7.41 15.54 -40.45
CA GLY A 31 7.34 15.14 -41.86
C GLY A 31 6.35 16.00 -42.65
N SER A 32 6.36 15.88 -43.98
CA SER A 32 5.48 16.65 -44.89
C SER A 32 3.97 16.43 -44.72
N ARG A 33 3.55 15.38 -44.00
CA ARG A 33 2.12 15.09 -43.71
C ARG A 33 1.81 14.87 -42.22
N ARG A 34 2.75 14.34 -41.43
CA ARG A 34 2.61 14.08 -39.99
C ARG A 34 3.99 14.02 -39.32
N SER A 35 4.07 14.45 -38.07
CA SER A 35 5.23 14.21 -37.20
C SER A 35 5.23 12.76 -36.72
N GLN A 36 6.40 12.14 -36.65
CA GLN A 36 6.56 10.75 -36.22
C GLN A 36 7.90 10.51 -35.53
N TRP A 37 7.95 9.46 -34.70
CA TRP A 37 9.20 8.97 -34.12
C TRP A 37 10.07 8.36 -35.21
N HIS A 38 11.32 8.80 -35.29
CA HIS A 38 12.37 8.13 -36.04
C HIS A 38 13.10 7.18 -35.10
N HIS A 39 12.97 5.88 -35.40
CA HIS A 39 13.72 4.83 -34.71
C HIS A 39 15.19 4.81 -35.16
N LEU A 40 16.03 4.15 -34.36
CA LEU A 40 17.46 3.94 -34.62
C LEU A 40 17.76 3.54 -36.07
N ARG A 41 18.94 3.94 -36.57
CA ARG A 41 19.39 3.53 -37.91
C ARG A 41 19.77 2.04 -37.90
N LYS A 42 19.70 1.43 -39.09
CA LYS A 42 20.07 0.02 -39.30
C LYS A 42 21.51 -0.31 -38.85
N ALA A 43 22.45 0.63 -39.03
CA ALA A 43 23.85 0.44 -38.63
C ALA A 43 24.02 0.37 -37.10
N ASP A 44 23.24 1.15 -36.34
CA ASP A 44 23.28 1.13 -34.87
C ASP A 44 22.66 -0.15 -34.31
N MET A 45 21.56 -0.61 -34.91
CA MET A 45 20.98 -1.92 -34.63
C MET A 45 22.00 -3.06 -34.87
N GLN A 46 22.78 -3.00 -35.95
CA GLN A 46 23.81 -3.99 -36.27
C GLN A 46 25.00 -3.95 -35.29
N ARG A 47 25.51 -2.76 -34.98
CA ARG A 47 26.58 -2.56 -33.99
C ARG A 47 26.20 -3.13 -32.64
N LEU A 48 24.96 -2.87 -32.24
CA LEU A 48 24.46 -3.31 -30.95
C LEU A 48 24.21 -4.80 -30.88
N ALA A 49 23.64 -5.39 -31.94
CA ALA A 49 23.50 -6.84 -32.07
C ALA A 49 24.87 -7.53 -31.89
N ALA A 50 25.92 -6.97 -32.50
CA ALA A 50 27.29 -7.46 -32.33
C ALA A 50 27.80 -7.32 -30.89
N ALA A 51 27.52 -6.20 -30.21
CA ALA A 51 27.94 -5.97 -28.82
C ALA A 51 27.33 -6.97 -27.81
N ILE A 52 26.12 -7.46 -28.09
CA ILE A 52 25.40 -8.41 -27.22
C ILE A 52 25.44 -9.86 -27.72
N GLY A 53 26.17 -10.13 -28.81
CA GLY A 53 26.27 -11.47 -29.40
C GLY A 53 24.97 -12.00 -30.00
N VAL A 54 24.06 -11.12 -30.44
CA VAL A 54 22.80 -11.47 -31.11
C VAL A 54 22.88 -11.14 -32.59
N SER A 55 22.13 -11.88 -33.43
CA SER A 55 22.09 -11.60 -34.86
C SER A 55 21.43 -10.24 -35.14
N ALA A 56 22.09 -9.42 -35.95
CA ALA A 56 21.53 -8.13 -36.37
C ALA A 56 20.19 -8.26 -37.12
N ASN A 57 19.93 -9.41 -37.73
CA ASN A 57 18.66 -9.70 -38.38
C ASN A 57 17.52 -9.81 -37.37
N ARG A 58 17.78 -10.29 -36.14
CA ARG A 58 16.78 -10.35 -35.07
C ARG A 58 16.41 -8.97 -34.56
N VAL A 59 17.41 -8.14 -34.33
CA VAL A 59 17.27 -6.73 -33.97
C VAL A 59 16.45 -5.97 -35.04
N LEU A 60 16.77 -6.16 -36.32
CA LEU A 60 16.02 -5.57 -37.44
C LEU A 60 14.60 -6.10 -37.56
N LYS A 61 14.34 -7.36 -37.19
CA LYS A 61 13.00 -7.95 -37.22
C LYS A 61 12.05 -7.22 -36.26
N HIS A 62 12.53 -6.73 -35.12
CA HIS A 62 11.71 -6.02 -34.14
C HIS A 62 11.17 -4.67 -34.65
N HIS A 63 11.94 -3.96 -35.48
CA HIS A 63 11.56 -2.63 -35.99
C HIS A 63 10.91 -2.65 -37.39
N ARG A 64 10.69 -3.82 -37.98
CA ARG A 64 9.97 -3.94 -39.26
C ARG A 64 8.46 -3.92 -39.05
N LYS A 65 7.75 -3.12 -39.86
CA LYS A 65 6.27 -3.02 -39.84
C LYS A 65 5.54 -4.37 -40.03
N ASN A 66 6.17 -5.33 -40.71
CA ASN A 66 5.61 -6.66 -41.01
C ASN A 66 6.26 -7.78 -40.16
N SER A 67 6.71 -7.46 -38.95
CA SER A 67 7.27 -8.47 -38.05
C SER A 67 6.21 -9.49 -37.62
N SER A 68 6.64 -10.74 -37.44
CA SER A 68 5.82 -11.79 -36.80
C SER A 68 5.76 -11.67 -35.27
N LEU A 69 6.44 -10.67 -34.71
CA LEU A 69 6.42 -10.35 -33.28
C LEU A 69 5.13 -9.62 -32.92
N LEU A 70 4.71 -9.77 -31.66
CA LEU A 70 3.61 -8.95 -31.15
C LEU A 70 4.00 -7.48 -31.19
N LYS A 71 3.04 -6.62 -31.53
CA LYS A 71 3.20 -5.18 -31.43
C LYS A 71 3.08 -4.76 -29.97
N GLU A 72 3.72 -3.65 -29.59
CA GLU A 72 3.62 -3.10 -28.24
C GLU A 72 2.15 -2.91 -27.85
N SER A 73 1.32 -2.36 -28.74
CA SER A 73 -0.14 -2.18 -28.54
C SER A 73 -0.93 -3.48 -28.26
N GLN A 74 -0.40 -4.64 -28.63
CA GLN A 74 -1.03 -5.94 -28.36
C GLN A 74 -0.69 -6.49 -26.96
N THR A 75 0.41 -6.01 -26.37
CA THR A 75 0.93 -6.49 -25.08
C THR A 75 0.70 -5.47 -23.97
N ILE A 76 0.93 -4.19 -24.27
CA ILE A 76 0.73 -3.04 -23.42
C ILE A 76 -0.08 -2.01 -24.21
N THR A 77 -1.26 -1.65 -23.69
CA THR A 77 -1.98 -0.50 -24.20
C THR A 77 -1.28 0.77 -23.69
N ASN A 78 -0.40 1.33 -24.53
CA ASN A 78 0.25 2.62 -24.28
C ASN A 78 -0.65 3.82 -24.61
N GLU A 79 -1.92 3.57 -24.94
CA GLU A 79 -2.86 4.63 -25.32
C GLU A 79 -3.62 5.13 -24.10
N PHE A 80 -3.62 6.46 -23.97
CA PHE A 80 -4.13 7.24 -22.86
C PHE A 80 -5.57 6.83 -22.44
N ASP A 81 -5.83 6.85 -21.13
CA ASP A 81 -7.02 6.40 -20.37
C ASP A 81 -7.04 4.91 -19.92
N ALA A 82 -6.08 4.06 -20.33
CA ALA A 82 -6.00 2.62 -20.01
C ALA A 82 -7.34 1.95 -19.68
N ARG A 83 -8.33 2.14 -20.56
CA ARG A 83 -9.65 1.52 -20.42
C ARG A 83 -9.57 0.00 -20.60
N TYR A 84 -8.46 -0.47 -21.17
CA TYR A 84 -8.22 -1.85 -21.56
C TYR A 84 -6.80 -2.29 -21.23
N LEU A 85 -6.58 -3.58 -20.98
CA LEU A 85 -5.28 -4.26 -20.99
C LEU A 85 -5.02 -4.85 -22.39
N GLY A 86 -3.75 -5.16 -22.69
CA GLY A 86 -3.33 -5.72 -23.98
C GLY A 86 -4.15 -6.92 -24.44
N ALA A 87 -4.55 -6.93 -25.71
CA ALA A 87 -5.40 -7.97 -26.29
C ALA A 87 -4.75 -9.36 -26.21
N GLU A 88 -3.45 -9.44 -26.50
CA GLU A 88 -2.69 -10.69 -26.53
C GLU A 88 -2.01 -11.01 -25.18
N ALA A 89 -1.81 -10.00 -24.32
CA ALA A 89 -1.25 -10.19 -22.99
C ALA A 89 -2.15 -11.06 -22.10
N ARG A 90 -1.56 -11.97 -21.32
CA ARG A 90 -2.29 -12.83 -20.39
C ARG A 90 -2.15 -12.32 -18.96
N PHE A 91 -3.21 -12.49 -18.19
CA PHE A 91 -3.26 -12.10 -16.79
C PHE A 91 -3.96 -13.17 -15.98
N VAL A 92 -3.58 -13.31 -14.72
CA VAL A 92 -4.30 -14.10 -13.71
C VAL A 92 -4.88 -13.12 -12.70
N GLN A 93 -6.14 -13.36 -12.31
CA GLN A 93 -6.86 -12.52 -11.35
C GLN A 93 -7.23 -13.34 -10.12
N LEU A 94 -6.91 -12.81 -8.94
CA LEU A 94 -7.47 -13.20 -7.66
C LEU A 94 -8.61 -12.24 -7.33
N THR A 95 -9.79 -12.75 -7.00
CA THR A 95 -10.97 -11.97 -6.61
C THR A 95 -11.56 -12.50 -5.30
N PHE A 96 -11.90 -11.62 -4.38
CA PHE A 96 -12.71 -11.94 -3.20
C PHE A 96 -14.20 -11.72 -3.48
N LYS A 97 -15.01 -12.76 -3.32
CA LYS A 97 -16.47 -12.73 -3.46
C LYS A 97 -17.18 -12.30 -2.18
N CYS A 98 -16.58 -11.37 -1.44
CA CYS A 98 -17.04 -10.95 -0.13
C CYS A 98 -16.62 -9.51 0.15
N GLN A 99 -17.33 -8.83 1.04
CA GLN A 99 -17.05 -7.44 1.41
C GLN A 99 -15.79 -7.34 2.27
N PRO A 100 -14.91 -6.35 2.03
CA PRO A 100 -13.75 -6.15 2.88
C PRO A 100 -14.22 -5.73 4.27
N ALA A 101 -13.68 -6.39 5.28
CA ALA A 101 -14.01 -6.13 6.67
C ALA A 101 -12.76 -6.32 7.53
N ALA A 102 -12.64 -5.52 8.60
CA ALA A 102 -11.54 -5.59 9.54
C ALA A 102 -11.28 -7.02 10.04
N SER A 103 -12.37 -7.72 10.38
CA SER A 103 -12.38 -9.11 10.85
C SER A 103 -11.84 -10.15 9.86
N THR A 104 -11.72 -9.82 8.58
CA THR A 104 -11.23 -10.76 7.55
C THR A 104 -9.96 -10.29 6.87
N LEU A 105 -9.49 -9.07 7.17
CA LEU A 105 -8.41 -8.43 6.43
C LEU A 105 -7.09 -9.21 6.54
N VAL A 106 -6.74 -9.70 7.72
CA VAL A 106 -5.51 -10.49 7.90
C VAL A 106 -5.53 -11.76 7.05
N LEU A 107 -6.65 -12.49 7.04
CA LEU A 107 -6.82 -13.70 6.24
C LEU A 107 -6.78 -13.40 4.73
N ARG A 108 -7.42 -12.32 4.30
CA ARG A 108 -7.31 -11.84 2.91
C ARG A 108 -5.88 -11.52 2.52
N LEU A 109 -5.14 -10.84 3.37
CA LEU A 109 -3.74 -10.48 3.11
C LEU A 109 -2.84 -11.72 3.05
N VAL A 110 -3.09 -12.74 3.87
CA VAL A 110 -2.40 -14.03 3.78
C VAL A 110 -2.73 -14.76 2.47
N ILE A 111 -3.98 -14.74 2.03
CA ILE A 111 -4.37 -15.31 0.72
C ILE A 111 -3.71 -14.53 -0.43
N VAL A 112 -3.68 -13.20 -0.36
CA VAL A 112 -2.99 -12.35 -1.34
C VAL A 112 -1.49 -12.64 -1.35
N GLU A 113 -0.85 -12.75 -0.20
CA GLU A 113 0.55 -13.15 -0.06
C GLU A 113 0.82 -14.49 -0.74
N ALA A 114 0.01 -15.50 -0.44
CA ALA A 114 0.11 -16.83 -1.03
C ALA A 114 -0.09 -16.82 -2.55
N PHE A 115 -1.06 -16.03 -3.04
CA PHE A 115 -1.34 -15.88 -4.46
C PHE A 115 -0.18 -15.22 -5.20
N VAL A 116 0.28 -14.06 -4.71
CA VAL A 116 1.39 -13.31 -5.33
C VAL A 116 2.65 -14.15 -5.35
N ARG A 117 2.94 -14.86 -4.25
CA ARG A 117 4.05 -15.82 -4.18
C ARG A 117 3.90 -16.96 -5.18
N ALA A 118 2.75 -17.63 -5.22
CA ALA A 118 2.51 -18.76 -6.12
C ALA A 118 2.69 -18.35 -7.59
N VAL A 119 2.14 -17.21 -8.00
CA VAL A 119 2.33 -16.66 -9.35
C VAL A 119 3.81 -16.38 -9.61
N SER A 120 4.50 -15.71 -8.69
CA SER A 120 5.91 -15.35 -8.85
C SER A 120 6.82 -16.56 -8.99
N GLU A 121 6.61 -17.61 -8.18
CA GLU A 121 7.36 -18.86 -8.26
C GLU A 121 7.10 -19.59 -9.59
N MET A 122 5.84 -19.63 -10.05
CA MET A 122 5.49 -20.28 -11.33
C MET A 122 6.11 -19.55 -12.51
N VAL A 123 6.08 -18.22 -12.49
CA VAL A 123 6.71 -17.41 -13.54
C VAL A 123 8.24 -17.51 -13.49
N ALA A 124 8.85 -17.50 -12.30
CA ALA A 124 10.28 -17.70 -12.15
C ALA A 124 10.75 -19.05 -12.70
N GLN A 125 10.00 -20.13 -12.43
CA GLN A 125 10.27 -21.45 -13.02
C GLN A 125 10.18 -21.44 -14.54
N ALA A 126 9.19 -20.73 -15.10
CA ALA A 126 9.05 -20.58 -16.54
C ALA A 126 10.19 -19.75 -17.15
N ILE A 127 10.66 -18.68 -16.48
CA ILE A 127 11.83 -17.90 -16.88
C ILE A 127 13.09 -18.75 -16.84
N GLN A 128 13.30 -19.54 -15.79
CA GLN A 128 14.44 -20.45 -15.66
C GLN A 128 14.46 -21.46 -16.82
N SER A 129 13.28 -21.95 -17.24
CA SER A 129 13.13 -22.88 -18.37
C SER A 129 13.50 -22.26 -19.73
N LEU A 130 13.58 -20.92 -19.83
CA LEU A 130 14.12 -20.25 -21.01
C LEU A 130 15.64 -20.36 -21.11
N ASN A 131 16.34 -20.84 -20.07
CA ASN A 131 17.79 -20.95 -20.02
C ASN A 131 18.50 -19.62 -20.37
N LEU A 132 18.05 -18.53 -19.74
CA LEU A 132 18.69 -17.23 -19.86
C LEU A 132 20.09 -17.26 -19.20
N PRO A 133 21.08 -16.52 -19.73
CA PRO A 133 22.41 -16.47 -19.15
C PRO A 133 22.49 -15.57 -17.89
N PHE A 134 21.36 -15.04 -17.43
CA PHE A 134 21.23 -14.14 -16.30
C PHE A 134 19.94 -14.43 -15.54
N THR A 135 19.93 -14.07 -14.26
CA THR A 135 18.77 -14.11 -13.37
C THR A 135 18.37 -12.72 -12.87
N ARG A 136 19.22 -11.71 -13.13
CA ARG A 136 18.97 -10.30 -12.83
C ARG A 136 19.25 -9.42 -14.04
N ALA A 137 18.51 -8.34 -14.17
CA ALA A 137 18.80 -7.27 -15.13
C ALA A 137 19.06 -5.97 -14.36
N VAL A 138 20.20 -5.33 -14.58
CA VAL A 138 20.61 -4.09 -13.92
C VAL A 138 20.62 -2.98 -14.95
N TYR A 139 19.70 -2.04 -14.80
CA TYR A 139 19.65 -0.81 -15.60
C TYR A 139 20.45 0.27 -14.88
N ILE A 140 21.42 0.86 -15.57
CA ILE A 140 22.18 2.01 -15.10
C ILE A 140 21.84 3.17 -16.02
N PHE A 141 21.31 4.25 -15.45
CA PHE A 141 21.00 5.49 -16.15
C PHE A 141 22.01 6.54 -15.71
N GLU A 142 22.95 6.89 -16.57
CA GLU A 142 23.96 7.91 -16.32
C GLU A 142 23.61 9.18 -17.11
N ASP A 143 23.76 10.33 -16.48
CA ASP A 143 23.51 11.61 -17.11
C ASP A 143 24.64 11.99 -18.07
N CYS A 144 24.30 12.76 -19.10
CA CYS A 144 25.26 13.27 -20.05
C CYS A 144 24.97 14.73 -20.32
N SER A 145 25.76 15.58 -19.67
CA SER A 145 25.64 17.02 -19.72
C SER A 145 26.28 17.67 -20.95
N ASP A 146 27.10 16.96 -21.74
CA ASP A 146 27.78 17.53 -22.91
C ASP A 146 26.78 17.82 -24.05
N PRO A 147 26.47 19.11 -24.32
CA PRO A 147 25.50 19.51 -25.33
C PRO A 147 26.03 19.41 -26.77
N SER A 148 27.32 19.08 -26.96
CA SER A 148 27.94 18.93 -28.29
C SER A 148 27.73 17.54 -28.92
N LEU A 149 27.47 16.52 -28.11
CA LEU A 149 27.27 15.15 -28.59
C LEU A 149 26.05 14.99 -29.51
N SER A 150 26.22 14.34 -30.65
CA SER A 150 25.08 13.98 -31.52
C SER A 150 24.30 12.79 -30.95
N GLU A 151 23.11 12.50 -31.51
CA GLU A 151 22.37 11.24 -31.25
C GLU A 151 23.29 10.02 -31.44
N ASP A 152 24.16 10.06 -32.46
CA ASP A 152 25.10 8.99 -32.76
C ASP A 152 26.19 8.85 -31.70
N ASP A 153 26.68 9.96 -31.15
CA ASP A 153 27.72 9.94 -30.11
C ASP A 153 27.15 9.40 -28.79
N VAL A 154 25.95 9.86 -28.41
CA VAL A 154 25.23 9.35 -27.24
C VAL A 154 24.92 7.86 -27.42
N ALA A 155 24.48 7.43 -28.60
CA ALA A 155 24.21 6.01 -28.92
C ALA A 155 25.45 5.10 -28.81
N ARG A 156 26.67 5.62 -29.01
CA ARG A 156 27.92 4.84 -28.85
C ARG A 156 28.28 4.58 -27.39
N CYS A 157 27.73 5.34 -26.46
CA CYS A 157 27.98 5.17 -25.04
C CYS A 157 27.14 4.04 -24.41
N TYR A 158 26.04 3.63 -25.04
CA TYR A 158 25.20 2.53 -24.57
C TYR A 158 25.96 1.20 -24.61
N ARG A 159 25.87 0.43 -23.52
CA ARG A 159 26.57 -0.87 -23.39
C ARG A 159 25.65 -1.88 -22.74
N MET A 160 25.82 -3.15 -23.09
CA MET A 160 25.13 -4.27 -22.46
C MET A 160 26.14 -5.38 -22.22
N LYS A 161 26.16 -5.94 -21.01
CA LYS A 161 27.09 -7.01 -20.63
C LYS A 161 26.42 -7.98 -19.70
N VAL A 162 26.65 -9.28 -19.90
CA VAL A 162 26.33 -10.30 -18.90
C VAL A 162 27.58 -10.61 -18.10
N GLN A 163 27.49 -10.53 -16.79
CA GLN A 163 28.56 -10.89 -15.85
C GLN A 163 27.93 -11.42 -14.56
N ASP A 164 28.44 -12.52 -14.01
CA ASP A 164 28.02 -13.08 -12.72
C ASP A 164 26.49 -13.23 -12.60
N SER A 165 25.87 -13.80 -13.63
CA SER A 165 24.41 -13.98 -13.77
C SER A 165 23.57 -12.68 -13.76
N SER A 166 24.20 -11.53 -13.96
CA SER A 166 23.54 -10.23 -14.08
C SER A 166 23.73 -9.66 -15.49
N LEU A 167 22.64 -9.26 -16.13
CA LEU A 167 22.64 -8.49 -17.37
C LEU A 167 22.65 -7.01 -17.03
N THR A 168 23.79 -6.34 -17.19
CA THR A 168 23.89 -4.88 -17.05
C THR A 168 23.54 -4.21 -18.37
N ILE A 169 22.64 -3.23 -18.32
CA ILE A 169 22.21 -2.38 -19.43
C ILE A 169 22.50 -0.94 -19.03
N PHE A 170 23.45 -0.34 -19.73
CA PHE A 170 23.91 1.01 -19.48
C PHE A 170 23.27 2.00 -20.46
N HIS A 171 22.57 2.99 -19.92
CA HIS A 171 21.83 4.01 -20.61
C HIS A 171 22.43 5.38 -20.33
N ILE A 172 22.56 6.18 -21.39
CA ILE A 172 22.86 7.60 -21.25
C ILE A 172 21.57 8.40 -21.38
N VAL A 173 21.26 9.19 -20.36
CA VAL A 173 20.19 10.19 -20.38
C VAL A 173 20.82 11.53 -20.78
N PRO A 174 20.49 12.09 -21.96
CA PRO A 174 21.06 13.36 -22.42
C PRO A 174 20.43 14.56 -21.71
N SER A 175 20.61 14.62 -20.39
CA SER A 175 20.08 15.61 -19.46
C SER A 175 21.19 16.05 -18.52
N ASN A 176 21.14 17.30 -18.06
CA ASN A 176 21.99 17.80 -16.97
C ASN A 176 21.22 17.92 -15.63
N GLN A 177 19.93 17.57 -15.62
CA GLN A 177 19.06 17.62 -14.44
C GLN A 177 18.74 16.22 -13.88
N PHE A 178 19.05 15.17 -14.63
CA PHE A 178 18.80 13.79 -14.23
C PHE A 178 19.96 13.30 -13.35
N ALA A 179 19.65 12.73 -12.18
CA ALA A 179 20.67 12.12 -11.34
C ALA A 179 21.00 10.71 -11.83
N THR A 180 22.28 10.36 -11.86
CA THR A 180 22.70 8.98 -12.15
C THR A 180 22.01 8.00 -11.21
N THR A 181 21.29 7.03 -11.77
CA THR A 181 20.41 6.11 -11.04
C THR A 181 20.62 4.67 -11.52
N GLN A 182 20.62 3.73 -10.57
CA GLN A 182 20.65 2.30 -10.85
C GLN A 182 19.33 1.65 -10.43
N LEU A 183 18.84 0.74 -11.27
CA LEU A 183 17.65 -0.07 -11.03
C LEU A 183 17.97 -1.54 -11.29
N THR A 184 17.81 -2.39 -10.28
CA THR A 184 17.95 -3.84 -10.42
C THR A 184 16.59 -4.48 -10.55
N VAL A 185 16.45 -5.39 -11.50
CA VAL A 185 15.27 -6.23 -11.70
C VAL A 185 15.66 -7.67 -11.39
N ASP A 186 15.05 -8.26 -10.36
CA ASP A 186 15.29 -9.64 -9.96
C ASP A 186 14.21 -10.57 -10.57
N LEU A 187 14.65 -11.53 -11.41
CA LEU A 187 13.77 -12.48 -12.12
C LEU A 187 13.67 -13.85 -11.41
N THR A 188 14.30 -14.02 -10.25
CA THR A 188 14.38 -15.31 -9.53
C THR A 188 13.07 -15.69 -8.82
N GLY A 189 12.15 -14.74 -8.66
CA GLY A 189 10.94 -14.93 -7.85
C GLY A 189 11.19 -14.80 -6.35
N ALA A 190 12.38 -14.39 -5.92
CA ALA A 190 12.66 -14.04 -4.52
C ALA A 190 11.74 -12.91 -4.02
N PRO A 191 11.45 -12.85 -2.71
CA PRO A 191 10.67 -11.75 -2.14
C PRO A 191 11.39 -10.41 -2.32
N PRO A 192 10.66 -9.30 -2.51
CA PRO A 192 11.25 -7.97 -2.56
C PRO A 192 11.92 -7.60 -1.23
N ALA A 193 13.13 -7.05 -1.32
CA ALA A 193 13.85 -6.55 -0.15
C ALA A 193 13.18 -5.24 0.35
N PRO A 194 12.78 -5.15 1.62
CA PRO A 194 12.12 -3.95 2.15
C PRO A 194 13.04 -2.72 2.18
N SER A 195 14.35 -2.94 2.35
CA SER A 195 15.36 -1.89 2.53
C SER A 195 16.01 -1.40 1.24
N ASP A 196 15.77 -2.06 0.10
CA ASP A 196 16.41 -1.72 -1.18
C ASP A 196 15.36 -1.20 -2.16
N PRO A 197 15.14 0.13 -2.23
CA PRO A 197 14.17 0.71 -3.14
C PRO A 197 14.60 0.63 -4.61
N GLN A 198 15.89 0.38 -4.89
CA GLN A 198 16.45 0.27 -6.23
C GLN A 198 16.35 -1.15 -6.81
N SER A 199 15.90 -2.12 -6.02
CA SER A 199 15.59 -3.46 -6.50
C SER A 199 14.09 -3.63 -6.68
N ILE A 200 13.70 -4.06 -7.87
CA ILE A 200 12.34 -4.47 -8.20
C ILE A 200 12.33 -6.00 -8.33
N ALA A 201 11.58 -6.65 -7.46
CA ALA A 201 11.38 -8.09 -7.56
C ALA A 201 10.34 -8.47 -8.61
N LEU A 202 10.40 -9.71 -9.07
CA LEU A 202 9.46 -10.27 -10.02
C LEU A 202 8.00 -10.11 -9.57
N SER A 203 7.70 -10.30 -8.28
CA SER A 203 6.33 -10.14 -7.75
C SER A 203 5.78 -8.72 -7.93
N GLU A 204 6.63 -7.71 -7.77
CA GLU A 204 6.26 -6.30 -7.95
C GLU A 204 6.05 -5.99 -9.43
N LEU A 205 6.90 -6.49 -10.32
CA LEU A 205 6.71 -6.34 -11.77
C LEU A 205 5.42 -7.00 -12.24
N LEU A 206 5.12 -8.21 -11.77
CA LEU A 206 3.95 -8.93 -12.24
C LEU A 206 2.64 -8.32 -11.73
N THR A 207 2.64 -7.56 -10.63
CA THR A 207 1.42 -6.99 -10.05
C THR A 207 0.98 -5.73 -10.79
N VAL A 208 -0.05 -5.88 -11.62
CA VAL A 208 -0.58 -4.82 -12.50
C VAL A 208 -1.61 -3.95 -11.79
N TYR A 209 -2.45 -4.58 -10.98
CA TYR A 209 -3.50 -3.89 -10.23
C TYR A 209 -3.75 -4.59 -8.91
N ARG A 210 -4.02 -3.81 -7.87
CA ARG A 210 -4.40 -4.29 -6.56
C ARG A 210 -5.28 -3.29 -5.82
N ASP A 211 -6.34 -3.83 -5.22
CA ASP A 211 -7.10 -3.21 -4.14
C ASP A 211 -7.45 -4.29 -3.07
N ASP A 212 -8.41 -3.98 -2.19
CA ASP A 212 -8.84 -4.88 -1.10
C ASP A 212 -9.69 -6.08 -1.56
N LEU A 213 -10.13 -6.09 -2.82
CA LEU A 213 -11.06 -7.05 -3.41
C LEU A 213 -10.45 -7.87 -4.54
N THR A 214 -9.46 -7.33 -5.26
CA THR A 214 -8.88 -7.99 -6.42
C THR A 214 -7.39 -7.69 -6.59
N VAL A 215 -6.66 -8.70 -7.08
CA VAL A 215 -5.27 -8.58 -7.52
C VAL A 215 -5.18 -9.13 -8.94
N ILE A 216 -4.58 -8.35 -9.84
CA ILE A 216 -4.36 -8.74 -11.24
C ILE A 216 -2.86 -8.81 -11.47
N MET A 217 -2.39 -9.99 -11.89
CA MET A 217 -0.99 -10.22 -12.19
C MET A 217 -0.77 -10.64 -13.64
N ALA A 218 0.34 -10.19 -14.22
CA ALA A 218 0.80 -10.59 -15.53
C ALA A 218 1.15 -12.09 -15.56
N LEU A 219 0.79 -12.77 -16.65
CA LEU A 219 1.17 -14.15 -16.92
C LEU A 219 1.90 -14.21 -18.27
N PRO A 220 3.19 -14.59 -18.33
CA PRO A 220 3.93 -14.55 -19.59
C PRO A 220 3.45 -15.48 -20.69
N LEU A 221 3.64 -15.09 -21.95
CA LEU A 221 3.18 -15.85 -23.12
C LEU A 221 4.02 -17.09 -23.44
N PHE A 222 5.28 -17.12 -23.00
CA PHE A 222 6.13 -18.31 -23.11
C PHE A 222 5.67 -19.47 -22.22
N ILE A 223 4.67 -19.27 -21.37
CA ILE A 223 3.95 -20.35 -20.69
C ILE A 223 2.97 -20.97 -21.69
N ALA A 224 3.22 -22.22 -22.10
CA ALA A 224 2.44 -22.88 -23.15
C ALA A 224 0.98 -23.16 -22.76
N ASP A 225 0.74 -23.61 -21.52
CA ASP A 225 -0.58 -23.98 -21.02
C ASP A 225 -0.98 -23.09 -19.82
N PRO A 226 -1.63 -21.94 -20.06
CA PRO A 226 -2.00 -21.01 -19.00
C PRO A 226 -3.07 -21.60 -18.06
N ASN A 227 -3.94 -22.49 -18.54
CA ASN A 227 -4.97 -23.12 -17.71
C ASN A 227 -4.33 -24.06 -16.68
N ARG A 228 -3.40 -24.91 -17.11
CA ARG A 228 -2.63 -25.76 -16.18
C ARG A 228 -1.83 -24.94 -15.19
N VAL A 229 -1.30 -23.78 -15.59
CA VAL A 229 -0.61 -22.88 -14.66
C VAL A 229 -1.56 -22.27 -13.65
N VAL A 230 -2.78 -21.87 -14.03
CA VAL A 230 -3.79 -21.38 -13.09
C VAL A 230 -4.18 -22.45 -12.06
N GLU A 231 -4.35 -23.71 -12.47
CA GLU A 231 -4.57 -24.81 -11.51
C GLU A 231 -3.35 -25.05 -10.59
N GLY A 232 -2.14 -24.93 -11.14
CA GLY A 232 -0.90 -24.97 -10.37
C GLY A 232 -0.82 -23.84 -9.33
N ILE A 233 -1.22 -22.62 -9.71
CA ILE A 233 -1.31 -21.45 -8.82
C ILE A 233 -2.32 -21.72 -7.71
N ARG A 234 -3.53 -22.21 -8.01
CA ARG A 234 -4.54 -22.53 -7.00
C ARG A 234 -4.05 -23.57 -6.00
N THR A 235 -3.41 -24.63 -6.50
CA THR A 235 -2.86 -25.71 -5.67
C THR A 235 -1.77 -25.19 -4.73
N ARG A 236 -0.79 -24.45 -5.26
CA ARG A 236 0.29 -23.86 -4.46
C ARG A 236 -0.22 -22.81 -3.47
N MET A 237 -1.10 -21.93 -3.92
CA MET A 237 -1.74 -20.91 -3.08
C MET A 237 -2.44 -21.56 -1.88
N THR A 238 -3.13 -22.70 -2.08
CA THR A 238 -3.80 -23.42 -0.98
C THR A 238 -2.81 -23.87 0.09
N VAL A 239 -1.72 -24.51 -0.32
CA VAL A 239 -0.66 -24.97 0.61
C VAL A 239 0.02 -23.79 1.31
N LEU A 240 0.44 -22.78 0.54
CA LEU A 240 1.09 -21.59 1.06
C LEU A 240 0.19 -20.83 2.04
N THR A 241 -1.11 -20.72 1.76
CA THR A 241 -2.07 -20.06 2.65
C THR A 241 -2.13 -20.78 3.99
N ALA A 242 -2.21 -22.11 3.99
CA ALA A 242 -2.24 -22.90 5.22
C ALA A 242 -0.96 -22.70 6.05
N ASP A 243 0.21 -22.75 5.41
CA ASP A 243 1.50 -22.60 6.08
C ASP A 243 1.69 -21.17 6.63
N LEU A 244 1.29 -20.14 5.85
CA LEU A 244 1.35 -18.74 6.28
C LEU A 244 0.41 -18.49 7.46
N LEU A 245 -0.82 -19.02 7.44
CA LEU A 245 -1.75 -18.90 8.57
C LEU A 245 -1.16 -19.53 9.84
N LYS A 246 -0.53 -20.70 9.72
CA LYS A 246 0.17 -21.35 10.83
C LYS A 246 1.29 -20.48 11.40
N GLU A 247 2.11 -19.86 10.54
CA GLU A 247 3.19 -18.97 10.96
C GLU A 247 2.68 -17.67 11.61
N MET A 248 1.51 -17.19 11.17
CA MET A 248 0.77 -16.08 11.77
C MET A 248 0.02 -16.46 13.07
N GLY A 249 0.06 -17.73 13.47
CA GLY A 249 -0.65 -18.24 14.65
C GLY A 249 -2.18 -18.27 14.48
N ILE A 250 -2.67 -18.34 13.24
CA ILE A 250 -4.09 -18.41 12.90
C ILE A 250 -4.44 -19.86 12.61
N VAL A 251 -5.43 -20.37 13.34
CA VAL A 251 -5.90 -21.75 13.16
C VAL A 251 -6.95 -21.77 12.05
N ALA A 252 -6.65 -22.45 10.95
CA ALA A 252 -7.56 -22.60 9.81
C ALA A 252 -8.68 -23.64 10.05
N GLN A 253 -8.62 -24.37 11.16
CA GLN A 253 -9.61 -25.36 11.59
C GLN A 253 -10.41 -24.84 12.80
N HIS A 254 -11.70 -25.14 12.83
CA HIS A 254 -12.56 -24.76 13.94
C HIS A 254 -12.37 -25.68 15.15
N ARG A 255 -12.42 -25.14 16.38
CA ARG A 255 -12.13 -25.85 17.64
C ARG A 255 -13.04 -27.03 17.93
N LYS A 256 -14.33 -26.91 17.60
CA LYS A 256 -15.29 -28.01 17.61
C LYS A 256 -15.46 -28.44 16.17
N GLN A 257 -15.01 -29.65 15.82
CA GLN A 257 -15.08 -30.19 14.46
C GLN A 257 -16.44 -29.91 13.83
N ILE A 258 -16.52 -28.95 12.91
CA ILE A 258 -17.66 -28.82 12.01
C ILE A 258 -17.47 -29.96 11.01
N ASN A 259 -17.99 -31.15 11.29
CA ASN A 259 -17.97 -32.31 10.38
C ASN A 259 -16.58 -32.67 9.79
N ASN A 260 -15.47 -32.52 10.52
CA ASN A 260 -14.10 -32.70 9.97
C ASN A 260 -13.77 -31.77 8.77
N THR A 261 -14.44 -30.63 8.64
CA THR A 261 -14.33 -29.82 7.42
C THR A 261 -13.24 -28.77 7.51
N ASP A 262 -12.40 -28.72 6.47
CA ASP A 262 -11.37 -27.71 6.28
C ASP A 262 -12.03 -26.37 5.88
N LEU A 263 -12.13 -25.43 6.83
CA LEU A 263 -12.71 -24.10 6.57
C LEU A 263 -11.92 -23.32 5.53
N LEU A 264 -10.59 -23.49 5.46
CA LEU A 264 -9.78 -22.83 4.46
C LEU A 264 -10.17 -23.31 3.06
N LYS A 265 -10.44 -24.61 2.90
CA LYS A 265 -10.97 -25.15 1.64
C LYS A 265 -12.31 -24.50 1.24
N PHE A 266 -13.22 -24.27 2.18
CA PHE A 266 -14.46 -23.54 1.90
C PHE A 266 -14.20 -22.09 1.49
N VAL A 267 -13.32 -21.38 2.21
CA VAL A 267 -12.92 -20.00 1.85
C VAL A 267 -12.40 -19.96 0.42
N LEU A 268 -11.46 -20.84 0.07
CA LEU A 268 -10.83 -20.84 -1.24
C LEU A 268 -11.77 -21.25 -2.37
N ASN A 269 -12.76 -22.11 -2.10
CA ASN A 269 -13.72 -22.56 -3.10
C ASN A 269 -14.88 -21.58 -3.30
N GLU A 270 -15.38 -20.99 -2.22
CA GLU A 270 -16.65 -20.24 -2.24
C GLU A 270 -16.45 -18.72 -2.17
N GLN A 271 -15.42 -18.25 -1.48
CA GLN A 271 -15.18 -16.81 -1.24
C GLN A 271 -14.03 -16.22 -2.05
N VAL A 272 -13.27 -17.08 -2.74
CA VAL A 272 -12.13 -16.69 -3.58
C VAL A 272 -12.35 -17.22 -4.99
N GLU A 273 -12.05 -16.41 -6.00
CA GLU A 273 -11.91 -16.83 -7.40
C GLU A 273 -10.49 -16.53 -7.85
N VAL A 274 -9.76 -17.56 -8.26
CA VAL A 274 -8.53 -17.40 -9.04
C VAL A 274 -8.85 -17.82 -10.46
N ARG A 275 -8.67 -16.94 -11.45
CA ARG A 275 -8.98 -17.26 -12.85
C ARG A 275 -7.95 -16.69 -13.82
N LEU A 276 -7.87 -17.32 -14.98
CA LEU A 276 -7.28 -16.68 -16.16
C LEU A 276 -8.19 -15.52 -16.58
N VAL A 277 -7.61 -14.38 -16.90
CA VAL A 277 -8.34 -13.27 -17.52
C VAL A 277 -8.42 -13.57 -19.01
N ASP A 278 -9.39 -14.41 -19.36
CA ASP A 278 -9.71 -14.69 -20.75
C ASP A 278 -10.37 -13.48 -21.42
N SER A 279 -10.01 -13.25 -22.69
CA SER A 279 -10.71 -12.25 -23.48
C SER A 279 -12.13 -12.74 -23.81
N ALA A 280 -13.14 -11.94 -23.50
CA ALA A 280 -14.30 -11.65 -24.36
C ALA A 280 -15.36 -10.83 -23.63
N ALA A 281 -15.66 -9.64 -24.14
CA ALA A 281 -17.00 -9.26 -24.61
C ALA A 281 -16.97 -7.80 -25.12
N ASN A 282 -17.27 -7.66 -26.42
CA ASN A 282 -17.73 -6.47 -27.15
C ASN A 282 -16.77 -5.83 -28.18
N ASP A 283 -15.43 -5.85 -28.01
CA ASP A 283 -14.51 -5.41 -29.09
C ASP A 283 -13.09 -6.00 -28.96
N PRO A 284 -12.75 -7.08 -29.69
CA PRO A 284 -11.41 -7.66 -29.72
C PRO A 284 -10.32 -6.66 -30.13
N ALA A 285 -10.68 -5.59 -30.87
CA ALA A 285 -9.73 -4.57 -31.31
C ALA A 285 -9.29 -3.62 -30.20
N ARG A 286 -10.01 -3.57 -29.05
CA ARG A 286 -9.73 -2.64 -27.94
C ARG A 286 -8.99 -3.25 -26.76
N GLY A 287 -9.00 -4.58 -26.59
CA GLY A 287 -8.34 -5.28 -25.49
C GLY A 287 -9.27 -5.66 -24.32
N LYS A 288 -8.72 -5.94 -23.13
CA LYS A 288 -9.47 -6.45 -21.97
C LYS A 288 -9.91 -5.30 -21.04
N PRO A 289 -11.21 -5.00 -20.89
CA PRO A 289 -11.65 -3.79 -20.17
C PRO A 289 -11.28 -3.83 -18.68
N VAL A 290 -10.46 -2.88 -18.23
CA VAL A 290 -9.97 -2.82 -16.83
C VAL A 290 -11.13 -2.67 -15.84
N HIS A 291 -12.09 -1.80 -16.15
CA HIS A 291 -13.27 -1.59 -15.29
C HIS A 291 -14.09 -2.87 -15.06
N ALA A 292 -14.14 -3.79 -16.04
CA ALA A 292 -14.84 -5.07 -15.87
C ALA A 292 -14.10 -6.00 -14.91
N LEU A 293 -12.76 -5.94 -14.88
CA LEU A 293 -11.93 -6.69 -13.95
C LEU A 293 -12.07 -6.16 -12.52
N ILE A 294 -12.05 -4.83 -12.36
CA ILE A 294 -12.27 -4.15 -11.08
C ILE A 294 -13.70 -4.39 -10.57
N ASN A 295 -14.70 -4.45 -11.45
CA ASN A 295 -16.10 -4.70 -11.08
C ASN A 295 -16.42 -6.19 -10.86
N ARG A 296 -15.52 -7.12 -11.22
CA ARG A 296 -15.73 -8.58 -11.06
C ARG A 296 -16.13 -9.01 -9.65
N PRO A 297 -15.52 -8.51 -8.55
CA PRO A 297 -15.95 -8.81 -7.19
C PRO A 297 -17.43 -8.47 -6.96
N HIS A 298 -17.89 -7.31 -7.44
CA HIS A 298 -19.27 -6.86 -7.28
C HIS A 298 -20.26 -7.71 -8.08
N VAL A 299 -19.87 -8.13 -9.30
CA VAL A 299 -20.67 -9.06 -10.10
C VAL A 299 -20.82 -10.40 -9.37
N LEU A 300 -19.74 -10.95 -8.82
CA LEU A 300 -19.75 -12.21 -8.08
C LEU A 300 -20.57 -12.12 -6.79
N MET A 301 -20.47 -11.00 -6.08
CA MET A 301 -21.26 -10.75 -4.87
C MET A 301 -22.76 -10.51 -5.16
N GLY A 302 -23.11 -10.21 -6.41
CA GLY A 302 -24.49 -10.08 -6.89
C GLY A 302 -25.10 -11.39 -7.41
N ASP A 303 -24.40 -12.52 -7.29
CA ASP A 303 -24.91 -13.83 -7.71
C ASP A 303 -26.21 -14.17 -6.96
N PRO A 304 -27.32 -14.48 -7.67
CA PRO A 304 -28.61 -14.80 -7.06
C PRO A 304 -28.61 -16.01 -6.11
N SER A 305 -27.59 -16.88 -6.17
CA SER A 305 -27.40 -17.99 -5.24
C SER A 305 -26.88 -17.55 -3.86
N LEU A 306 -26.33 -16.33 -3.75
CA LEU A 306 -25.80 -15.77 -2.51
C LEU A 306 -26.88 -14.97 -1.75
N GLN A 307 -27.93 -15.66 -1.32
CA GLN A 307 -29.10 -15.03 -0.69
C GLN A 307 -28.91 -14.71 0.79
N SER A 308 -28.02 -15.41 1.48
CA SER A 308 -27.72 -15.16 2.90
C SER A 308 -26.64 -14.07 3.05
N ARG A 309 -26.65 -13.40 4.20
CA ARG A 309 -25.62 -12.43 4.60
C ARG A 309 -24.92 -12.93 5.84
N CYS A 310 -23.59 -12.84 5.83
CA CYS A 310 -22.80 -13.08 7.02
C CYS A 310 -23.16 -12.06 8.10
N ILE A 311 -23.63 -12.52 9.26
CA ILE A 311 -23.96 -11.62 10.38
C ILE A 311 -22.74 -10.84 10.90
N VAL A 312 -21.52 -11.35 10.67
CA VAL A 312 -20.28 -10.71 11.12
C VAL A 312 -19.77 -9.62 10.18
N CYS A 313 -19.73 -9.87 8.88
CA CYS A 313 -19.08 -8.96 7.92
C CYS A 313 -20.02 -8.47 6.81
N GLY A 314 -21.30 -8.85 6.85
CA GLY A 314 -22.29 -8.51 5.82
C GLY A 314 -22.05 -9.18 4.46
N SER A 315 -21.02 -10.02 4.34
CA SER A 315 -20.67 -10.63 3.05
C SER A 315 -21.77 -11.57 2.54
N PRO A 316 -22.10 -11.52 1.24
CA PRO A 316 -22.97 -12.52 0.62
C PRO A 316 -22.37 -13.92 0.77
N ILE A 317 -23.20 -14.89 1.13
CA ILE A 317 -22.84 -16.31 1.20
C ILE A 317 -23.98 -17.18 0.68
N GLN A 318 -23.65 -18.40 0.24
CA GLN A 318 -24.67 -19.36 -0.16
C GLN A 318 -25.45 -19.80 1.09
N GLY A 319 -26.75 -19.49 1.12
CA GLY A 319 -27.59 -19.71 2.29
C GLY A 319 -27.97 -21.17 2.54
N GLY A 320 -28.27 -21.48 3.80
CA GLY A 320 -28.81 -22.75 4.26
C GLY A 320 -28.53 -22.94 5.74
N LYS A 321 -29.56 -22.89 6.60
CA LYS A 321 -29.42 -23.05 8.06
C LYS A 321 -28.55 -24.27 8.36
N GLY A 322 -27.45 -24.07 9.09
CA GLY A 322 -26.58 -25.18 9.49
C GLY A 322 -25.43 -25.50 8.53
N ARG A 323 -25.33 -24.86 7.35
CA ARG A 323 -24.39 -25.26 6.28
C ARG A 323 -22.93 -25.20 6.70
N TYR A 324 -22.51 -24.06 7.25
CA TYR A 324 -21.14 -23.89 7.74
C TYR A 324 -21.02 -24.18 9.23
N PHE A 325 -22.13 -24.17 9.97
CA PHE A 325 -22.12 -24.42 11.40
C PHE A 325 -23.52 -24.86 11.86
N ASN A 326 -23.61 -26.03 12.49
CA ASN A 326 -24.86 -26.57 13.02
C ASN A 326 -24.72 -26.72 14.54
N ALA A 327 -25.24 -25.79 15.33
CA ALA A 327 -25.35 -25.99 16.79
C ALA A 327 -26.71 -25.60 17.35
N SER A 328 -27.03 -26.25 18.49
CA SER A 328 -28.21 -26.01 19.32
C SER A 328 -28.16 -24.64 20.00
N ARG A 329 -29.32 -24.14 20.50
CA ARG A 329 -29.57 -22.81 21.11
C ARG A 329 -28.50 -22.22 22.07
N ASN A 330 -27.51 -22.97 22.55
CA ASN A 330 -26.31 -22.47 23.26
C ASN A 330 -25.15 -22.09 22.30
N ILE A 331 -25.48 -21.45 21.17
CA ILE A 331 -24.73 -21.35 19.91
C ILE A 331 -23.40 -20.57 20.02
N LEU A 332 -23.33 -19.54 20.87
CA LEU A 332 -22.27 -18.52 20.80
C LEU A 332 -20.93 -19.00 21.40
N ARG A 333 -20.97 -19.80 22.47
CA ARG A 333 -19.77 -20.43 23.07
C ARG A 333 -19.20 -21.58 22.22
N ASP A 334 -19.98 -22.07 21.27
CA ASP A 334 -19.60 -23.18 20.42
C ASP A 334 -18.89 -22.71 19.14
N ILE A 335 -19.29 -21.56 18.57
CA ILE A 335 -18.71 -20.95 17.36
C ILE A 335 -17.46 -20.14 17.69
N PHE A 336 -17.55 -19.33 18.73
CA PHE A 336 -16.54 -18.33 18.98
C PHE A 336 -15.64 -18.82 20.11
N SER A 337 -14.34 -18.56 19.99
CA SER A 337 -13.44 -18.84 21.11
C SER A 337 -13.98 -18.15 22.37
N ASP A 338 -13.73 -18.68 23.57
CA ASP A 338 -13.96 -17.95 24.84
C ASP A 338 -13.20 -16.59 24.88
N ARG A 339 -12.37 -16.36 23.85
CA ARG A 339 -11.62 -15.14 23.63
C ARG A 339 -12.37 -14.10 22.78
N PHE A 340 -13.52 -14.44 22.26
CA PHE A 340 -14.34 -13.58 21.42
C PHE A 340 -15.54 -13.09 22.23
N THR A 341 -15.82 -11.80 22.18
CA THR A 341 -16.57 -11.16 23.27
C THR A 341 -17.83 -10.41 22.85
N ASP A 342 -18.03 -10.26 21.55
CA ASP A 342 -19.09 -9.41 21.00
C ASP A 342 -20.17 -10.28 20.38
N LEU A 343 -20.82 -11.06 21.25
CA LEU A 343 -21.87 -12.01 20.90
C LEU A 343 -23.27 -11.45 21.20
N GLU A 344 -23.33 -10.29 21.84
CA GLU A 344 -24.55 -9.59 22.28
C GLU A 344 -25.41 -9.02 21.14
N HIS A 345 -24.86 -8.95 19.92
CA HIS A 345 -25.55 -8.47 18.71
C HIS A 345 -25.77 -9.56 17.65
N VAL A 346 -25.38 -10.81 17.94
CA VAL A 346 -25.49 -11.92 16.98
C VAL A 346 -26.82 -12.64 17.22
N ASP A 347 -27.80 -12.40 16.34
CA ASP A 347 -29.07 -13.14 16.35
C ASP A 347 -28.84 -14.61 15.96
N LEU A 348 -29.55 -15.52 16.63
CA LEU A 348 -29.31 -16.96 16.67
C LEU A 348 -29.83 -17.70 15.41
N GLY A 349 -30.22 -16.95 14.37
CA GLY A 349 -30.84 -17.47 13.14
C GLY A 349 -30.02 -17.29 11.87
N ASP A 350 -28.94 -16.51 11.90
CA ASP A 350 -28.21 -16.05 10.72
C ASP A 350 -26.88 -16.79 10.47
N ASP A 351 -26.46 -16.84 9.21
CA ASP A 351 -25.27 -17.57 8.77
C ASP A 351 -23.98 -16.74 9.03
N VAL A 352 -22.88 -17.42 9.38
CA VAL A 352 -21.52 -16.82 9.48
C VAL A 352 -20.67 -17.37 8.33
N CYS A 353 -19.96 -16.49 7.62
CA CYS A 353 -19.12 -16.91 6.51
C CYS A 353 -17.82 -17.60 6.97
N PRO A 354 -17.24 -18.50 6.16
CA PRO A 354 -16.07 -19.28 6.56
C PRO A 354 -14.82 -18.42 6.84
N LEU A 355 -14.62 -17.29 6.15
CA LEU A 355 -13.56 -16.32 6.49
C LEU A 355 -13.69 -15.83 7.94
N CYS A 356 -14.90 -15.46 8.36
CA CYS A 356 -15.17 -14.99 9.72
C CYS A 356 -15.07 -16.11 10.75
N LEU A 357 -15.40 -17.36 10.39
CA LEU A 357 -15.24 -18.52 11.27
C LEU A 357 -13.77 -18.85 11.54
N ILE A 358 -12.88 -18.75 10.53
CA ILE A 358 -11.44 -18.90 10.73
C ILE A 358 -10.92 -17.82 11.67
N TYR A 359 -11.33 -16.56 11.45
CA TYR A 359 -10.95 -15.47 12.34
C TYR A 359 -11.43 -15.71 13.78
N ALA A 360 -12.72 -16.02 13.97
CA ALA A 360 -13.35 -16.32 15.27
C ALA A 360 -12.69 -17.48 16.04
N SER A 361 -12.11 -18.44 15.30
CA SER A 361 -11.40 -19.61 15.84
C SER A 361 -9.95 -19.33 16.21
N SER A 362 -9.40 -18.17 15.83
CA SER A 362 -8.01 -17.83 16.04
C SER A 362 -7.64 -17.84 17.52
N GLU A 363 -6.57 -18.54 17.89
CA GLU A 363 -6.09 -18.53 19.28
C GLU A 363 -5.19 -17.33 19.58
N ASN A 364 -4.77 -16.62 18.53
CA ASN A 364 -3.89 -15.47 18.63
C ASN A 364 -4.64 -14.30 19.28
N LYS A 365 -4.41 -14.13 20.59
CA LYS A 365 -5.00 -13.05 21.40
C LYS A 365 -4.74 -11.67 20.80
N LYS A 366 -3.63 -11.46 20.09
CA LYS A 366 -3.31 -10.15 19.54
C LYS A 366 -4.18 -9.80 18.33
N LEU A 367 -4.59 -10.80 17.56
CA LEU A 367 -5.48 -10.64 16.41
C LEU A 367 -6.95 -10.41 16.82
N LEU A 368 -7.38 -11.05 17.91
CA LEU A 368 -8.76 -10.98 18.41
C LEU A 368 -8.99 -9.92 19.48
N ARG A 369 -7.93 -9.47 20.17
CA ARG A 369 -8.04 -8.68 21.41
C ARG A 369 -7.09 -7.47 21.52
N GLY A 370 -6.43 -7.09 20.44
CA GLY A 370 -5.33 -6.11 20.44
C GLY A 370 -5.66 -4.83 19.66
N ALA A 371 -4.92 -3.75 19.97
CA ALA A 371 -4.73 -2.67 19.03
C ALA A 371 -4.08 -3.24 17.76
N MET A 372 -4.49 -2.76 16.58
CA MET A 372 -3.92 -3.23 15.32
C MET A 372 -3.68 -2.08 14.35
N ALA A 373 -2.58 -2.15 13.62
CA ALA A 373 -2.39 -1.35 12.41
C ALA A 373 -2.08 -2.29 11.25
N ILE A 374 -2.87 -2.22 10.19
CA ILE A 374 -2.66 -2.97 8.96
C ILE A 374 -2.46 -1.98 7.84
N LEU A 375 -1.34 -2.10 7.13
CA LEU A 375 -1.03 -1.30 5.96
C LEU A 375 -0.80 -2.23 4.78
N SER A 376 -1.44 -1.98 3.65
CA SER A 376 -1.25 -2.81 2.44
C SER A 376 -1.22 -1.98 1.15
N PRO A 377 -0.37 -2.34 0.17
CA PRO A 377 -0.26 -1.59 -1.07
C PRO A 377 -1.55 -1.53 -1.88
N SER A 378 -1.76 -0.41 -2.56
CA SER A 378 -2.91 -0.13 -3.44
C SER A 378 -2.44 0.49 -4.75
N THR A 379 -3.14 0.18 -5.84
CA THR A 379 -2.91 0.80 -7.16
C THR A 379 -3.79 2.04 -7.37
N SER A 380 -4.59 2.46 -6.38
CA SER A 380 -5.41 3.66 -6.49
C SER A 380 -4.55 4.93 -6.49
N LEU A 381 -4.91 5.89 -7.33
CA LEU A 381 -4.30 7.20 -7.44
C LEU A 381 -5.39 8.25 -7.43
N ARG A 382 -5.28 9.26 -6.57
CA ARG A 382 -6.05 10.49 -6.70
C ARG A 382 -5.37 11.31 -7.79
N ALA A 383 -6.14 11.75 -8.79
CA ALA A 383 -5.68 12.33 -10.06
C ALA A 383 -4.42 13.21 -9.92
N PRO A 384 -3.47 13.16 -10.88
CA PRO A 384 -2.22 13.93 -10.78
C PRO A 384 -2.54 15.42 -10.61
N VAL A 385 -1.96 16.01 -9.55
CA VAL A 385 -2.24 17.37 -9.09
C VAL A 385 -1.64 18.38 -10.06
N SER A 386 -0.47 18.08 -10.62
CA SER A 386 0.21 18.88 -11.63
C SER A 386 1.34 18.11 -12.33
N HIS A 387 1.77 18.63 -13.47
CA HIS A 387 2.97 18.19 -14.18
C HIS A 387 3.81 19.41 -14.57
N HIS A 388 5.12 19.29 -14.49
CA HIS A 388 6.07 20.31 -14.88
C HIS A 388 7.13 19.70 -15.80
N LEU A 389 7.40 20.35 -16.93
CA LEU A 389 8.51 19.98 -17.79
C LEU A 389 9.80 20.52 -17.17
N ILE A 390 10.70 19.64 -16.74
CA ILE A 390 11.97 20.03 -16.11
C ILE A 390 13.02 20.42 -17.15
N GLU A 391 13.00 19.78 -18.33
CA GLU A 391 13.81 20.18 -19.47
C GLU A 391 13.16 19.79 -20.80
N GLN A 392 13.51 20.49 -21.88
CA GLN A 392 13.15 20.08 -23.23
C GLN A 392 14.03 18.89 -23.63
N PRO A 393 13.47 17.72 -23.98
CA PRO A 393 14.27 16.59 -24.44
C PRO A 393 15.14 16.98 -25.63
N ARG A 394 16.44 16.72 -25.52
CA ARG A 394 17.47 17.12 -26.50
C ARG A 394 17.13 16.75 -27.95
N PHE A 395 16.46 15.62 -28.16
CA PHE A 395 16.15 15.06 -29.47
C PHE A 395 14.69 15.27 -29.93
N ASP A 396 13.92 16.12 -29.25
CA ASP A 396 12.58 16.55 -29.69
C ASP A 396 12.66 17.71 -30.70
N CYS A 397 13.01 17.39 -31.95
CA CYS A 397 13.15 18.37 -33.03
C CYS A 397 11.82 18.93 -33.57
N ALA A 398 10.68 18.38 -33.16
CA ALA A 398 9.36 18.82 -33.62
C ALA A 398 8.55 19.55 -32.53
N GLU A 399 9.23 19.98 -31.46
CA GLU A 399 8.66 20.83 -30.40
C GLU A 399 7.39 20.22 -29.79
N ARG A 400 7.37 18.90 -29.58
CA ARG A 400 6.26 18.23 -28.88
C ARG A 400 6.14 18.74 -27.44
N PHE A 401 7.27 19.00 -26.80
CA PHE A 401 7.36 19.41 -25.41
C PHE A 401 7.59 20.92 -25.24
N ALA A 402 7.46 21.72 -26.31
CA ALA A 402 7.64 23.15 -26.20
C ALA A 402 6.68 23.76 -25.16
N PRO A 403 7.16 24.62 -24.25
CA PRO A 403 6.35 25.19 -23.16
C PRO A 403 5.09 25.93 -23.63
N ASN A 404 5.13 26.39 -24.88
CA ASN A 404 4.11 27.25 -25.49
C ASN A 404 3.01 26.42 -26.20
N ARG A 405 3.11 25.09 -26.20
CA ARG A 405 2.13 24.20 -26.82
C ARG A 405 1.34 23.46 -25.73
N PRO A 406 0.01 23.32 -25.88
CA PRO A 406 -0.78 22.54 -24.93
C PRO A 406 -0.28 21.10 -24.95
N MET A 407 0.22 20.64 -23.81
CA MET A 407 0.57 19.24 -23.63
C MET A 407 -0.67 18.37 -23.78
N VAL A 408 -0.56 17.29 -24.54
CA VAL A 408 -1.58 16.25 -24.57
C VAL A 408 -1.67 15.65 -23.18
N LYS A 409 -2.87 15.63 -22.57
CA LYS A 409 -3.11 15.05 -21.24
C LYS A 409 -2.47 13.65 -21.15
N ALA A 410 -1.58 13.47 -20.18
CA ALA A 410 -1.01 12.16 -19.86
C ALA A 410 -2.08 11.33 -19.15
N GLY A 411 -2.72 10.41 -19.89
CA GLY A 411 -3.45 9.29 -19.30
C GLY A 411 -2.50 8.20 -18.81
N MET A 412 -2.97 7.36 -17.89
CA MET A 412 -2.10 6.36 -17.25
C MET A 412 -1.83 5.15 -18.13
N THR A 413 -0.56 4.76 -18.27
CA THR A 413 -0.17 3.49 -18.94
C THR A 413 -0.19 2.30 -17.97
N LEU A 414 -0.17 1.08 -18.51
CA LEU A 414 -0.01 -0.14 -17.68
C LEU A 414 1.26 -0.12 -16.82
N GLN A 415 2.33 0.47 -17.37
CA GLN A 415 3.62 0.62 -16.67
C GLN A 415 3.46 1.54 -15.46
N GLU A 416 2.62 2.57 -15.56
CA GLU A 416 2.30 3.45 -14.44
C GLU A 416 1.47 2.75 -13.36
N LEU A 417 0.57 1.82 -13.69
CA LEU A 417 -0.15 1.04 -12.67
C LEU A 417 0.79 0.14 -11.86
N VAL A 418 1.78 -0.49 -12.50
CA VAL A 418 2.86 -1.23 -11.82
C VAL A 418 3.68 -0.27 -10.95
N LEU A 419 4.03 0.91 -11.48
CA LEU A 419 4.74 1.95 -10.73
C LEU A 419 3.98 2.42 -9.50
N LEU A 420 2.65 2.61 -9.58
CA LEU A 420 1.84 3.00 -8.42
C LEU A 420 1.88 1.96 -7.31
N THR A 421 1.83 0.68 -7.67
CA THR A 421 1.93 -0.42 -6.70
C THR A 421 3.30 -0.43 -6.01
N LEU A 422 4.36 -0.20 -6.79
CA LEU A 422 5.72 -0.02 -6.28
C LEU A 422 5.83 1.19 -5.33
N LEU A 423 5.34 2.36 -5.75
CA LEU A 423 5.35 3.58 -4.96
C LEU A 423 4.57 3.39 -3.65
N SER A 424 3.37 2.81 -3.71
CA SER A 424 2.55 2.49 -2.54
C SER A 424 3.30 1.63 -1.53
N ARG A 425 4.01 0.60 -2.01
CA ARG A 425 4.85 -0.24 -1.15
C ARG A 425 6.01 0.52 -0.52
N ARG A 426 6.71 1.37 -1.28
CA ARG A 426 7.83 2.19 -0.75
C ARG A 426 7.34 3.24 0.26
N ILE A 427 6.16 3.81 0.04
CA ILE A 427 5.51 4.72 0.98
C ILE A 427 5.21 4.01 2.30
N ILE A 428 4.57 2.84 2.26
CA ILE A 428 4.28 2.06 3.48
C ILE A 428 5.58 1.73 4.22
N ALA A 429 6.63 1.33 3.51
CA ALA A 429 7.93 1.06 4.11
C ALA A 429 8.54 2.30 4.77
N GLY A 430 8.45 3.48 4.14
CA GLY A 430 8.97 4.72 4.73
C GLY A 430 8.07 5.38 5.79
N LEU A 431 6.78 4.99 5.85
CA LEU A 431 5.89 5.29 6.98
C LEU A 431 6.19 4.39 8.19
N MET A 432 6.78 3.21 8.00
CA MET A 432 7.03 2.26 9.07
C MET A 432 8.21 2.72 9.95
N PRO A 433 7.98 3.09 11.23
CA PRO A 433 9.05 3.60 12.10
C PRO A 433 9.86 2.46 12.76
N PHE A 434 9.62 1.21 12.35
CA PHE A 434 10.17 0.01 12.96
C PHE A 434 11.05 -0.76 11.97
N ASP A 435 12.04 -1.47 12.48
CA ASP A 435 12.90 -2.32 11.65
C ASP A 435 12.10 -3.49 11.08
N THR A 436 12.44 -3.92 9.85
CA THR A 436 11.86 -5.11 9.22
C THR A 436 12.95 -6.13 8.95
N ARG A 437 12.79 -7.34 9.45
CA ARG A 437 13.73 -8.46 9.22
C ARG A 437 13.03 -9.59 8.48
N LEU A 438 13.58 -9.95 7.33
CA LEU A 438 13.22 -11.18 6.64
C LEU A 438 13.93 -12.34 7.34
N GLY A 439 13.17 -13.17 8.06
CA GLY A 439 13.70 -14.38 8.69
C GLY A 439 13.89 -15.51 7.69
N THR A 440 14.14 -16.73 8.20
CA THR A 440 14.10 -17.97 7.39
C THR A 440 12.67 -18.46 7.09
N GLY A 441 11.69 -17.83 7.74
CA GLY A 441 10.26 -18.10 7.57
C GLY A 441 9.68 -17.48 6.30
N MET A 442 8.37 -17.63 6.11
CA MET A 442 7.67 -17.05 4.95
C MET A 442 7.14 -15.64 5.24
N VAL A 443 7.10 -15.25 6.51
CA VAL A 443 6.80 -13.90 6.96
C VAL A 443 8.04 -13.25 7.56
N GLY A 444 8.15 -11.92 7.42
CA GLY A 444 9.13 -11.12 8.13
C GLY A 444 8.64 -10.72 9.53
N ASP A 445 9.58 -10.42 10.41
CA ASP A 445 9.32 -9.79 11.70
C ASP A 445 9.46 -8.28 11.58
N VAL A 446 8.53 -7.54 12.20
CA VAL A 446 8.65 -6.11 12.43
C VAL A 446 9.11 -5.91 13.86
N THR A 447 10.23 -5.24 14.07
CA THR A 447 10.88 -5.12 15.37
C THR A 447 11.05 -3.68 15.81
N MET A 448 10.76 -3.43 17.09
CA MET A 448 11.00 -2.16 17.74
C MET A 448 12.17 -2.32 18.70
N ARG A 449 13.16 -1.43 18.61
CA ARG A 449 14.26 -1.32 19.57
C ARG A 449 13.87 -0.32 20.65
N GLN A 450 13.99 -0.72 21.90
CA GLN A 450 13.76 0.16 23.05
C GLN A 450 14.95 0.10 23.99
N ARG A 451 15.36 1.26 24.50
CA ARG A 451 16.40 1.34 25.52
C ARG A 451 15.77 1.16 26.90
N VAL A 452 15.92 -0.03 27.47
CA VAL A 452 15.39 -0.36 28.80
C VAL A 452 16.56 -0.48 29.77
N LYS A 453 16.58 0.39 30.79
CA LYS A 453 17.66 0.42 31.82
C LYS A 453 19.07 0.48 31.22
N GLY A 454 19.24 1.22 30.12
CA GLY A 454 20.53 1.39 29.44
C GLY A 454 20.92 0.28 28.47
N GLN A 455 20.12 -0.79 28.33
CA GLN A 455 20.32 -1.86 27.35
C GLN A 455 19.34 -1.71 26.18
N ASP A 456 19.81 -1.98 24.96
CA ASP A 456 18.95 -2.05 23.79
C ASP A 456 18.25 -3.41 23.75
N VAL A 457 16.93 -3.37 23.93
CA VAL A 457 16.06 -4.55 23.85
C VAL A 457 15.28 -4.48 22.55
N GLU A 458 15.39 -5.53 21.75
CA GLU A 458 14.61 -5.69 20.53
C GLU A 458 13.37 -6.55 20.80
N SER A 459 12.21 -6.09 20.35
CA SER A 459 10.93 -6.79 20.51
C SER A 459 10.16 -6.89 19.20
N VAL A 460 9.58 -8.06 18.92
CA VAL A 460 8.71 -8.24 17.76
C VAL A 460 7.36 -7.57 18.02
N VAL A 461 7.06 -6.55 17.22
CA VAL A 461 5.84 -5.75 17.33
C VAL A 461 4.80 -6.07 16.26
N GLY A 462 5.21 -6.72 15.18
CA GLY A 462 4.33 -7.09 14.08
C GLY A 462 4.93 -8.10 13.12
N ARG A 463 4.23 -8.30 12.01
CA ARG A 463 4.60 -9.20 10.92
C ARG A 463 4.61 -8.44 9.60
N TYR A 464 5.51 -8.85 8.71
CA TYR A 464 5.62 -8.35 7.36
C TYR A 464 5.35 -9.47 6.37
N LEU A 465 4.47 -9.24 5.40
CA LEU A 465 4.15 -10.19 4.33
C LEU A 465 4.94 -9.77 3.07
N PRO A 466 6.06 -10.43 2.76
CA PRO A 466 7.03 -9.89 1.81
C PRO A 466 6.54 -9.85 0.35
N TYR A 467 5.80 -10.82 -0.16
CA TYR A 467 5.34 -10.78 -1.55
C TYR A 467 4.28 -9.71 -1.77
N SER A 468 3.36 -9.55 -0.84
CA SER A 468 2.29 -8.56 -0.84
C SER A 468 2.74 -7.19 -0.34
N GLY A 469 3.81 -7.09 0.43
CA GLY A 469 4.30 -5.82 1.01
C GLY A 469 3.39 -5.26 2.10
N ALA A 470 2.57 -6.12 2.72
CA ALA A 470 1.67 -5.71 3.78
C ALA A 470 2.36 -5.77 5.15
N TYR A 471 2.06 -4.79 5.99
CA TYR A 471 2.51 -4.72 7.38
C TYR A 471 1.33 -4.96 8.32
N LEU A 472 1.57 -5.79 9.34
CA LEU A 472 0.59 -6.18 10.35
C LEU A 472 1.19 -5.89 11.73
N LEU A 473 0.87 -4.76 12.32
CA LEU A 473 1.29 -4.38 13.67
C LEU A 473 0.24 -4.81 14.68
N PHE A 474 0.68 -5.49 15.74
CA PHE A 474 -0.21 -5.97 16.80
C PHE A 474 0.22 -5.48 18.18
N ASN A 475 1.47 -5.06 18.32
CA ASN A 475 2.01 -4.37 19.49
C ASN A 475 2.58 -3.03 19.01
N ALA A 476 2.76 -2.06 19.91
CA ALA A 476 3.30 -0.73 19.59
C ALA A 476 2.49 0.08 18.56
N VAL A 477 1.19 -0.22 18.41
CA VAL A 477 0.28 0.51 17.51
C VAL A 477 0.07 1.97 17.95
N GLU A 478 0.02 2.22 19.27
CA GLU A 478 0.02 3.57 19.81
C GLU A 478 1.32 4.31 19.48
N THR A 479 2.48 3.65 19.62
CA THR A 479 3.78 4.21 19.23
C THR A 479 3.84 4.51 17.74
N PHE A 480 3.35 3.59 16.90
CA PHE A 480 3.20 3.81 15.46
C PHE A 480 2.35 5.06 15.19
N PHE A 481 1.19 5.19 15.84
CA PHE A 481 0.32 6.35 15.64
C PHE A 481 0.99 7.67 16.06
N ARG A 482 1.60 7.68 17.25
CA ARG A 482 2.33 8.85 17.79
C ARG A 482 3.50 9.25 16.88
N THR A 483 4.29 8.30 16.39
CA THR A 483 5.44 8.61 15.54
C THR A 483 5.02 9.03 14.12
N VAL A 484 4.09 8.31 13.49
CA VAL A 484 3.73 8.54 12.08
C VAL A 484 2.80 9.74 11.91
N PHE A 485 1.82 9.90 12.81
CA PHE A 485 0.82 10.96 12.67
C PHE A 485 1.10 12.13 13.63
N LEU A 486 1.61 11.89 14.84
CA LEU A 486 1.90 12.99 15.78
C LEU A 486 3.34 13.50 15.73
N GLY A 487 4.21 12.88 14.92
CA GLY A 487 5.60 13.33 14.74
C GLY A 487 6.46 13.19 16.00
N GLU A 488 6.03 12.37 16.95
CA GLU A 488 6.73 12.13 18.21
C GLU A 488 7.91 11.17 18.00
N ASP A 489 9.11 11.66 18.30
CA ASP A 489 10.37 10.98 18.02
C ASP A 489 10.68 9.92 19.09
N ASN A 490 10.95 8.69 18.65
CA ASN A 490 11.57 7.67 19.49
C ASN A 490 12.85 7.05 18.88
N SER A 491 13.23 7.36 17.63
CA SER A 491 14.50 6.89 17.02
C SER A 491 14.71 7.24 15.52
N GLY A 492 13.95 8.13 14.89
CA GLY A 492 14.12 8.42 13.45
C GLY A 492 12.81 8.76 12.74
N LYS A 493 12.70 10.01 12.28
CA LYS A 493 11.51 10.55 11.62
C LYS A 493 11.12 9.66 10.42
N PRO A 494 9.84 9.25 10.30
CA PRO A 494 9.37 8.53 9.12
C PRO A 494 9.72 9.34 7.88
N SER A 495 10.15 8.66 6.81
CA SER A 495 10.56 9.31 5.57
C SER A 495 9.36 9.90 4.82
N PHE A 496 8.14 9.45 5.16
CA PHE A 496 6.91 10.02 4.62
C PHE A 496 5.97 10.52 5.72
N ASP A 497 5.23 11.56 5.39
CA ASP A 497 4.02 12.03 6.08
C ASP A 497 2.80 11.69 5.21
N VAL A 498 1.68 11.27 5.82
CA VAL A 498 0.44 11.00 5.07
C VAL A 498 -0.21 12.28 4.51
N TRP A 499 0.14 13.46 5.04
CA TRP A 499 -0.38 14.75 4.57
C TRP A 499 0.49 15.44 3.51
N GLN A 500 1.48 14.76 2.95
CA GLN A 500 2.32 15.31 1.88
C GLN A 500 1.96 14.73 0.51
N GLU A 501 2.32 15.44 -0.55
CA GLU A 501 2.27 14.92 -1.92
C GLU A 501 3.61 14.28 -2.30
N VAL A 502 3.61 13.35 -3.24
CA VAL A 502 4.83 12.70 -3.75
C VAL A 502 5.24 13.36 -5.06
N GLN A 503 6.50 13.80 -5.12
CA GLN A 503 7.13 14.29 -6.33
C GLN A 503 7.83 13.13 -7.04
N LEU A 504 7.38 12.80 -8.25
CA LEU A 504 7.97 11.76 -9.10
C LEU A 504 8.62 12.41 -10.31
N THR A 505 9.93 12.22 -10.45
CA THR A 505 10.66 12.59 -11.68
C THR A 505 10.58 11.44 -12.68
N ALA A 506 9.77 11.62 -13.72
CA ALA A 506 9.64 10.72 -14.86
C ALA A 506 10.07 11.48 -16.12
N TYR A 507 11.37 11.38 -16.44
CA TYR A 507 12.00 12.17 -17.51
C TYR A 507 11.14 12.29 -18.79
N PRO A 508 10.89 13.52 -19.31
CA PRO A 508 11.44 14.82 -18.90
C PRO A 508 10.51 15.61 -17.94
N PHE A 509 9.65 14.92 -17.20
CA PHE A 509 8.65 15.54 -16.34
C PHE A 509 8.95 15.34 -14.87
N GLU A 510 8.47 16.29 -14.11
CA GLU A 510 8.17 16.15 -12.71
C GLU A 510 6.65 16.10 -12.52
N LEU A 511 6.19 15.10 -11.78
CA LEU A 511 4.78 14.84 -11.52
C LEU A 511 4.52 14.97 -10.02
N ARG A 512 3.47 15.71 -9.65
CA ARG A 512 2.94 15.67 -8.28
C ARG A 512 1.79 14.67 -8.21
N LEU A 513 1.98 13.64 -7.40
CA LEU A 513 1.09 12.50 -7.28
C LEU A 513 0.57 12.38 -5.86
N SER A 514 -0.65 11.88 -5.73
CA SER A 514 -1.26 11.43 -4.47
C SER A 514 -1.48 9.93 -4.49
N PRO A 515 -0.40 9.12 -4.41
CA PRO A 515 -0.49 7.66 -4.33
C PRO A 515 -1.23 7.22 -3.07
N SER A 516 -1.75 5.99 -3.07
CA SER A 516 -2.55 5.48 -1.96
C SER A 516 -2.05 4.18 -1.38
N PHE A 517 -2.54 3.84 -0.19
CA PHE A 517 -2.43 2.53 0.43
C PHE A 517 -3.71 2.24 1.22
N THR A 518 -4.01 0.97 1.47
CA THR A 518 -5.10 0.61 2.38
C THR A 518 -4.57 0.58 3.81
N MET A 519 -5.33 1.18 4.72
CA MET A 519 -5.04 1.21 6.16
C MET A 519 -6.25 0.74 6.99
N LEU A 520 -5.98 -0.04 8.02
CA LEU A 520 -6.89 -0.24 9.16
C LEU A 520 -6.12 0.13 10.43
N LEU A 521 -6.68 1.00 11.26
CA LEU A 521 -6.04 1.41 12.51
C LEU A 521 -7.02 1.36 13.68
N GLU A 522 -6.64 0.62 14.71
CA GLU A 522 -7.37 0.45 15.96
C GLU A 522 -6.43 0.70 17.14
N LEU A 523 -6.76 1.69 17.96
CA LEU A 523 -5.99 2.10 19.14
C LEU A 523 -6.62 1.57 20.42
N ARG A 524 -5.74 1.34 21.41
CA ARG A 524 -6.10 0.95 22.78
C ARG A 524 -5.44 1.93 23.75
N LEU A 525 -6.14 3.00 24.10
CA LEU A 525 -5.60 4.11 24.90
C LEU A 525 -6.03 4.00 26.38
N ASN A 526 -7.29 3.66 26.65
CA ASN A 526 -7.94 3.90 27.95
C ASN A 526 -8.44 2.65 28.68
N ALA A 527 -8.63 1.54 27.98
CA ALA A 527 -9.31 0.40 28.57
C ALA A 527 -8.41 -0.41 29.51
N ASP A 528 -8.96 -0.82 30.66
CA ASP A 528 -8.43 -1.90 31.50
C ASP A 528 -8.11 -3.10 30.60
N ILE A 529 -6.98 -3.76 30.89
CA ILE A 529 -6.54 -4.91 30.12
C ILE A 529 -7.66 -5.97 30.02
N GLN A 530 -8.46 -6.08 31.09
CA GLN A 530 -9.60 -6.99 31.18
C GLN A 530 -10.85 -6.51 30.44
N ALA A 531 -11.19 -5.22 30.48
CA ALA A 531 -12.39 -4.67 29.83
C ALA A 531 -12.24 -4.57 28.30
N HIS A 532 -11.09 -4.14 27.78
CA HIS A 532 -10.85 -4.12 26.31
C HIS A 532 -10.82 -5.52 25.73
N ALA A 533 -10.29 -6.49 26.50
CA ALA A 533 -10.26 -7.89 26.10
C ALA A 533 -11.66 -8.53 26.05
N GLN A 534 -12.70 -7.80 26.48
CA GLN A 534 -14.09 -8.20 26.50
C GLN A 534 -15.00 -7.46 25.49
N ALA A 535 -14.47 -6.62 24.59
CA ALA A 535 -15.33 -5.76 23.77
C ALA A 535 -14.83 -5.52 22.32
N HIS A 536 -14.29 -6.54 21.64
CA HIS A 536 -13.81 -6.38 20.25
C HIS A 536 -14.96 -6.37 19.24
N THR A 537 -15.24 -5.18 18.72
CA THR A 537 -16.38 -4.97 17.82
C THR A 537 -16.01 -5.27 16.38
N LEU A 538 -16.37 -6.47 15.91
CA LEU A 538 -16.23 -6.93 14.52
C LEU A 538 -16.80 -5.97 13.45
N LEU A 539 -17.71 -5.07 13.84
CA LEU A 539 -18.59 -4.30 12.96
C LEU A 539 -18.26 -2.80 12.88
N LYS A 540 -17.34 -2.27 13.70
CA LYS A 540 -17.17 -0.81 13.85
C LYS A 540 -16.05 -0.18 13.03
N SER A 541 -15.19 -0.97 12.39
CA SER A 541 -14.09 -0.46 11.57
C SER A 541 -14.07 -1.11 10.20
N ARG A 542 -13.75 -0.32 9.17
CA ARG A 542 -13.52 -0.79 7.81
C ARG A 542 -12.13 -0.33 7.36
N PRO A 543 -11.41 -1.15 6.57
CA PRO A 543 -10.20 -0.69 5.92
C PRO A 543 -10.53 0.55 5.07
N SER A 544 -9.64 1.55 5.13
CA SER A 544 -9.79 2.81 4.42
C SER A 544 -8.63 2.98 3.44
N THR A 545 -8.91 3.38 2.22
CA THR A 545 -7.86 3.81 1.29
C THR A 545 -7.40 5.22 1.67
N VAL A 546 -6.14 5.33 2.08
CA VAL A 546 -5.48 6.59 2.43
C VAL A 546 -4.66 7.06 1.26
N TYR A 547 -4.84 8.31 0.85
CA TYR A 547 -4.02 8.96 -0.17
C TYR A 547 -2.93 9.79 0.52
N LEU A 548 -1.77 9.97 -0.12
CA LEU A 548 -0.77 10.94 0.33
C LEU A 548 -1.14 12.33 -0.22
N SER A 549 -1.74 13.17 0.62
CA SER A 549 -2.28 14.48 0.24
C SER A 549 -2.56 15.34 1.47
N GLN A 550 -2.47 16.67 1.33
CA GLN A 550 -2.77 17.60 2.42
C GLN A 550 -4.20 17.45 2.97
N ASP A 551 -5.14 17.04 2.12
CA ASP A 551 -6.56 16.87 2.48
C ASP A 551 -6.88 15.45 3.00
N SER A 552 -5.86 14.63 3.26
CA SER A 552 -6.07 13.24 3.63
C SER A 552 -6.72 13.11 4.99
N ALA A 553 -7.77 12.28 5.02
CA ALA A 553 -8.50 11.90 6.21
C ALA A 553 -8.73 10.39 6.22
N PHE A 554 -8.70 9.80 7.41
CA PHE A 554 -8.90 8.37 7.62
C PHE A 554 -9.59 8.11 8.95
N TYR A 555 -10.13 6.89 9.11
CA TYR A 555 -10.83 6.52 10.34
C TYR A 555 -9.96 5.70 11.27
N VAL A 556 -10.01 6.02 12.57
CA VAL A 556 -9.31 5.31 13.65
C VAL A 556 -10.32 4.87 14.69
N LEU A 557 -10.35 3.59 15.03
CA LEU A 557 -11.17 3.10 16.14
C LEU A 557 -10.41 3.30 17.46
N VAL A 558 -11.00 3.98 18.44
CA VAL A 558 -10.38 4.24 19.75
C VAL A 558 -11.14 3.50 20.86
N ASP A 559 -10.46 2.56 21.54
CA ASP A 559 -10.95 1.79 22.69
C ASP A 559 -12.34 1.15 22.51
N ASN A 560 -12.67 0.76 21.27
CA ASN A 560 -13.95 0.13 20.88
C ASN A 560 -15.21 0.99 21.07
N ALA A 561 -15.05 2.24 21.54
CA ALA A 561 -16.16 3.13 21.87
C ALA A 561 -16.53 4.04 20.70
N VAL A 562 -15.51 4.64 20.05
CA VAL A 562 -15.73 5.67 19.04
C VAL A 562 -14.80 5.47 17.85
N GLN A 563 -15.34 5.68 16.65
CA GLN A 563 -14.59 5.73 15.41
C GLN A 563 -14.36 7.21 15.05
N GLU A 564 -13.10 7.62 15.05
CA GLU A 564 -12.70 9.01 14.81
C GLU A 564 -12.25 9.21 13.38
N ARG A 565 -12.72 10.29 12.75
CA ARG A 565 -12.11 10.78 11.53
C ARG A 565 -10.89 11.62 11.92
N VAL A 566 -9.72 11.14 11.53
CA VAL A 566 -8.44 11.82 11.73
C VAL A 566 -8.02 12.46 10.42
N ASP A 567 -7.85 13.78 10.45
CA ASP A 567 -7.24 14.58 9.41
C ASP A 567 -6.11 15.45 10.01
N ARG A 568 -5.53 16.33 9.20
CA ARG A 568 -4.42 17.18 9.63
C ARG A 568 -4.84 18.13 10.76
N ASP A 569 -6.00 18.76 10.64
CA ASP A 569 -6.51 19.72 11.64
C ASP A 569 -6.79 19.03 12.98
N TYR A 570 -7.32 17.80 12.95
CA TYR A 570 -7.49 16.96 14.14
C TYR A 570 -6.16 16.73 14.87
N VAL A 571 -5.11 16.34 14.13
CA VAL A 571 -3.78 16.08 14.70
C VAL A 571 -3.10 17.35 15.21
N GLU A 572 -3.20 18.46 14.48
CA GLU A 572 -2.66 19.75 14.92
C GLU A 572 -3.37 20.26 16.17
N THR A 573 -4.68 20.05 16.26
CA THR A 573 -5.46 20.36 17.47
C THR A 573 -5.02 19.48 18.64
N LEU A 574 -4.85 18.18 18.42
CA LEU A 574 -4.40 17.25 19.45
C LEU A 574 -3.03 17.67 20.03
N ARG A 575 -2.05 17.96 19.16
CA ARG A 575 -0.72 18.44 19.56
C ARG A 575 -0.79 19.76 20.35
N LEU A 576 -1.58 20.72 19.86
CA LEU A 576 -1.76 22.01 20.54
C LEU A 576 -2.29 21.82 21.97
N LEU A 577 -3.30 20.97 22.16
CA LEU A 577 -3.89 20.74 23.47
C LEU A 577 -2.96 19.97 24.42
N GLU A 578 -2.19 19.00 23.92
CA GLU A 578 -1.12 18.33 24.67
C GLU A 578 -0.06 19.33 25.14
N ASP A 579 0.41 20.19 24.23
CA ASP A 579 1.43 21.21 24.50
C ASP A 579 0.97 22.26 25.51
N LEU A 580 -0.30 22.67 25.45
CA LEU A 580 -0.89 23.59 26.41
C LEU A 580 -1.01 22.95 27.81
N ALA A 581 -1.54 21.72 27.89
CA ALA A 581 -1.66 21.01 29.16
C ALA A 581 -0.30 20.73 29.81
N SER A 582 0.67 20.26 29.02
CA SER A 582 2.05 20.03 29.45
C SER A 582 2.71 21.32 29.90
N GLY A 583 2.56 22.41 29.12
CA GLY A 583 3.08 23.73 29.47
C GLY A 583 2.49 24.30 30.76
N ALA A 584 1.23 24.01 31.06
CA ALA A 584 0.58 24.35 32.32
C ALA A 584 0.97 23.42 33.49
N GLY A 585 1.55 22.24 33.20
CA GLY A 585 1.86 21.21 34.19
C GLY A 585 0.62 20.51 34.74
N VAL A 586 -0.45 20.40 33.94
CA VAL A 586 -1.74 19.83 34.36
C VAL A 586 -2.06 18.54 33.63
N ASP A 587 -3.06 17.80 34.13
CA ASP A 587 -3.53 16.58 33.49
C ASP A 587 -4.27 16.91 32.17
N CYS A 588 -3.74 16.43 31.04
CA CYS A 588 -4.27 16.72 29.71
C CYS A 588 -5.74 16.28 29.54
N SER A 589 -6.13 15.13 30.12
CA SER A 589 -7.51 14.63 30.07
C SER A 589 -8.50 15.58 30.73
N GLU A 590 -8.18 15.99 31.95
CA GLU A 590 -9.03 16.90 32.73
C GLU A 590 -9.05 18.30 32.11
N PHE A 591 -7.93 18.75 31.55
CA PHE A 591 -7.81 20.02 30.83
C PHE A 591 -8.69 20.08 29.58
N ILE A 592 -8.60 19.06 28.71
CA ILE A 592 -9.44 18.97 27.51
C ILE A 592 -10.92 18.87 27.88
N ARG A 593 -11.27 18.12 28.94
CA ARG A 593 -12.65 18.04 29.42
C ARG A 593 -13.19 19.41 29.86
N ALA A 594 -12.39 20.21 30.54
CA ALA A 594 -12.78 21.57 30.93
C ALA A 594 -12.99 22.46 29.70
N LEU A 595 -12.07 22.43 28.73
CA LEU A 595 -12.24 23.16 27.46
C LEU A 595 -13.50 22.74 26.69
N LEU A 596 -13.78 21.44 26.60
CA LEU A 596 -15.00 20.91 25.97
C LEU A 596 -16.28 21.30 26.72
N SER A 597 -16.18 21.57 28.02
CA SER A 597 -17.30 22.07 28.83
C SER A 597 -17.55 23.56 28.64
N GLY A 598 -16.71 24.25 27.87
CA GLY A 598 -16.85 25.67 27.52
C GLY A 598 -15.90 26.61 28.26
N GLU A 599 -15.01 26.08 29.11
CA GLU A 599 -14.02 26.88 29.84
C GLU A 599 -12.94 27.44 28.92
N ASP A 600 -12.40 28.62 29.27
CA ASP A 600 -11.24 29.18 28.59
C ASP A 600 -9.92 28.50 29.06
N PRO A 601 -8.82 28.60 28.29
CA PRO A 601 -7.57 27.94 28.65
C PRO A 601 -6.98 28.29 30.02
N LEU A 602 -7.18 29.51 30.52
CA LEU A 602 -6.68 29.91 31.84
C LEU A 602 -7.54 29.28 32.94
N THR A 603 -8.86 29.39 32.81
CA THR A 603 -9.82 28.80 33.76
C THR A 603 -9.70 27.28 33.81
N ALA A 604 -9.56 26.63 32.65
CA ALA A 604 -9.34 25.20 32.56
C ALA A 604 -8.03 24.77 33.27
N ALA A 605 -6.94 25.52 33.12
CA ALA A 605 -5.69 25.23 33.81
C ALA A 605 -5.82 25.41 35.34
N TYR A 606 -6.52 26.46 35.77
CA TYR A 606 -6.79 26.72 37.18
C TYR A 606 -7.61 25.61 37.84
N GLU A 607 -8.69 25.16 37.21
CA GLU A 607 -9.57 24.14 37.81
C GLU A 607 -8.93 22.75 37.88
N VAL A 608 -8.05 22.43 36.93
CA VAL A 608 -7.43 21.11 36.81
C VAL A 608 -6.18 20.97 37.66
N ALA A 609 -5.46 22.06 37.92
CA ALA A 609 -4.27 22.05 38.75
C ALA A 609 -4.59 21.59 40.18
N LYS A 610 -4.12 20.39 40.52
CA LYS A 610 -4.35 19.73 41.82
C LYS A 610 -3.04 19.12 42.32
N PRO A 611 -2.81 19.09 43.64
CA PRO A 611 -1.64 18.43 44.21
C PRO A 611 -1.67 16.92 43.92
N SER A 612 -0.51 16.36 43.54
CA SER A 612 -0.34 14.91 43.42
C SER A 612 -0.64 14.22 44.75
N ARG A 613 -1.23 13.02 44.71
CA ARG A 613 -1.55 12.25 45.93
C ARG A 613 -0.28 12.04 46.78
N GLY A 614 -0.28 12.60 47.99
CA GLY A 614 0.82 12.47 48.96
C GLY A 614 1.73 13.71 49.09
N THR A 615 1.54 14.75 48.28
CA THR A 615 2.35 15.98 48.34
C THR A 615 1.62 17.06 49.15
N LYS A 616 2.29 17.66 50.15
CA LYS A 616 1.80 18.84 50.90
C LYS A 616 2.06 20.14 50.13
N ALA A 617 1.59 20.23 48.89
CA ALA A 617 1.62 21.48 48.14
C ALA A 617 0.30 22.22 48.35
N ASP A 618 0.37 23.53 48.59
CA ASP A 618 -0.81 24.39 48.66
C ASP A 618 -1.55 24.40 47.30
N PRO A 619 -2.83 24.01 47.24
CA PRO A 619 -3.59 23.94 46.00
C PRO A 619 -3.63 25.27 45.24
N ASP A 620 -3.81 26.40 45.94
CA ASP A 620 -3.95 27.70 45.27
C ASP A 620 -2.64 28.16 44.64
N THR A 621 -1.52 27.90 45.31
CA THR A 621 -0.19 28.11 44.73
C THR A 621 0.03 27.29 43.44
N LEU A 622 -0.40 26.01 43.42
CA LEU A 622 -0.29 25.19 42.21
C LEU A 622 -1.18 25.70 41.07
N ARG A 623 -2.40 26.14 41.38
CA ARG A 623 -3.34 26.68 40.40
C ARG A 623 -2.84 27.99 39.79
N ILE A 624 -2.35 28.91 40.62
CA ILE A 624 -1.75 30.17 40.17
C ILE A 624 -0.52 29.90 39.30
N ASN A 625 0.31 28.92 39.68
CA ASN A 625 1.46 28.53 38.87
C ASN A 625 1.06 27.96 37.50
N ALA A 626 0.02 27.11 37.44
CA ALA A 626 -0.49 26.59 36.18
C ALA A 626 -1.00 27.71 35.26
N VAL A 627 -1.79 28.65 35.80
CA VAL A 627 -2.28 29.83 35.07
C VAL A 627 -1.11 30.70 34.60
N ASN A 628 -0.12 30.95 35.47
CA ASN A 628 1.07 31.73 35.12
C ASN A 628 1.96 31.07 34.07
N ASN A 629 1.99 29.74 34.02
CA ASN A 629 2.79 29.01 33.04
C ASN A 629 2.10 29.01 31.69
N ILE A 630 0.78 28.79 31.66
CA ILE A 630 0.02 28.78 30.42
C ILE A 630 -0.17 30.19 29.85
N SER A 631 -0.28 31.23 30.69
CA SER A 631 -0.39 32.63 30.24
C SER A 631 0.86 33.13 29.51
N LYS A 632 2.03 32.54 29.78
CA LYS A 632 3.29 32.85 29.06
C LYS A 632 3.35 32.23 27.66
N ARG A 633 2.40 31.36 27.29
CA ARG A 633 2.34 30.73 25.97
C ARG A 633 1.80 31.75 24.95
N LYS A 634 2.49 31.89 23.81
CA LYS A 634 2.07 32.80 22.72
C LYS A 634 0.74 32.36 22.11
N GLU A 635 0.49 31.06 22.16
CA GLU A 635 -0.73 30.37 21.77
C GLU A 635 -1.94 30.77 22.64
N VAL A 636 -1.71 31.42 23.80
CA VAL A 636 -2.77 31.86 24.72
C VAL A 636 -2.83 33.38 24.84
N MET A 637 -1.72 34.08 25.16
CA MET A 637 -1.77 35.53 25.42
C MET A 637 -0.94 36.40 24.47
N GLY A 638 -0.15 35.81 23.56
CA GLY A 638 0.69 36.58 22.63
C GLY A 638 1.73 37.47 23.34
N GLY A 639 2.08 38.61 22.75
CA GLY A 639 2.93 39.65 23.35
C GLY A 639 2.57 41.02 22.81
N GLY A 640 2.92 42.09 23.53
CA GLY A 640 2.53 43.47 23.15
C GLY A 640 2.07 44.28 24.36
N THR A 641 1.28 45.33 24.13
CA THR A 641 0.60 46.09 25.20
C THR A 641 -0.48 45.26 25.89
N PRO A 642 -0.96 45.63 27.09
CA PRO A 642 -2.05 44.93 27.77
C PRO A 642 -3.31 44.74 26.90
N GLU A 643 -3.65 45.74 26.07
CA GLU A 643 -4.79 45.70 25.16
C GLU A 643 -4.56 44.70 24.02
N GLU A 644 -3.35 44.68 23.44
CA GLU A 644 -2.97 43.72 22.38
C GLU A 644 -2.95 42.28 22.90
N ILE A 645 -2.45 42.09 24.11
CA ILE A 645 -2.43 40.82 24.83
C ILE A 645 -3.87 40.34 25.09
N TRP A 646 -4.74 41.21 25.59
CA TRP A 646 -6.15 40.86 25.87
C TRP A 646 -6.93 40.55 24.59
N ALA A 647 -6.76 41.35 23.54
CA ALA A 647 -7.37 41.09 22.23
C ALA A 647 -6.87 39.76 21.62
N THR A 648 -5.58 39.47 21.76
CA THR A 648 -5.00 38.18 21.33
C THR A 648 -5.60 37.03 22.12
N PHE A 649 -5.72 37.16 23.44
CA PHE A 649 -6.34 36.14 24.29
C PHE A 649 -7.78 35.82 23.88
N ILE A 650 -8.62 36.85 23.65
CA ILE A 650 -10.00 36.63 23.19
C ILE A 650 -10.01 35.85 21.87
N ARG A 651 -9.17 36.24 20.90
CA ARG A 651 -9.09 35.56 19.60
C ARG A 651 -8.63 34.10 19.74
N GLN A 652 -7.58 33.84 20.53
CA GLN A 652 -7.05 32.49 20.73
C GLN A 652 -8.03 31.60 21.51
N ARG A 653 -8.71 32.15 22.52
CA ARG A 653 -9.77 31.45 23.26
C ARG A 653 -10.86 30.95 22.32
N GLU A 654 -11.40 31.82 21.48
CA GLU A 654 -12.45 31.43 20.53
C GLU A 654 -11.93 30.42 19.50
N ALA A 655 -10.67 30.55 19.04
CA ALA A 655 -10.07 29.58 18.12
C ALA A 655 -9.90 28.19 18.76
N ILE A 656 -9.38 28.11 20.00
CA ILE A 656 -9.25 26.85 20.75
C ILE A 656 -10.63 26.23 20.99
N LYS A 657 -11.61 27.05 21.39
CA LYS A 657 -12.98 26.59 21.60
C LYS A 657 -13.60 26.03 20.32
N ALA A 658 -13.45 26.71 19.19
CA ALA A 658 -13.95 26.24 17.90
C ALA A 658 -13.33 24.88 17.52
N ARG A 659 -12.00 24.73 17.67
CA ARG A 659 -11.31 23.45 17.41
C ARG A 659 -11.79 22.32 18.31
N CYS A 660 -11.98 22.58 19.61
CA CYS A 660 -12.54 21.61 20.55
C CYS A 660 -13.99 21.22 20.19
N GLN A 661 -14.79 22.15 19.67
CA GLN A 661 -16.16 21.89 19.22
C GLN A 661 -16.21 21.11 17.89
N GLU A 662 -15.26 21.34 16.99
CA GLU A 662 -15.10 20.59 15.73
C GLU A 662 -14.63 19.15 15.98
N HIS A 663 -13.89 18.93 17.07
CA HIS A 663 -13.33 17.63 17.45
C HIS A 663 -13.68 17.24 18.90
N PRO A 664 -14.98 17.07 19.24
CA PRO A 664 -15.43 16.87 20.62
C PRO A 664 -14.95 15.55 21.23
N THR A 665 -14.48 14.65 20.39
CA THR A 665 -14.02 13.30 20.71
C THR A 665 -12.53 13.21 21.06
N LEU A 666 -11.77 14.30 20.96
CA LEU A 666 -10.35 14.37 21.36
C LEU A 666 -10.10 13.83 22.77
N ILE A 667 -11.07 13.97 23.67
CA ILE A 667 -11.01 13.45 25.04
C ILE A 667 -10.72 11.93 25.10
N HIS A 668 -11.13 11.17 24.09
CA HIS A 668 -10.89 9.73 24.01
C HIS A 668 -9.42 9.40 23.76
N PHE A 669 -8.59 10.33 23.26
CA PHE A 669 -7.16 10.11 23.15
C PHE A 669 -6.40 10.24 24.46
N PHE A 670 -7.03 10.88 25.46
CA PHE A 670 -6.38 11.30 26.69
C PHE A 670 -6.98 10.72 27.95
N ALA A 671 -8.00 9.85 27.87
CA ALA A 671 -8.67 9.41 29.07
C ALA A 671 -7.71 8.63 30.00
N LYS A 672 -7.77 8.91 31.30
CA LYS A 672 -6.96 8.15 32.26
C LYS A 672 -7.29 6.67 32.12
N ARG A 673 -6.26 5.83 31.98
CA ARG A 673 -6.39 4.37 32.14
C ARG A 673 -7.16 4.10 33.43
N ARG A 674 -8.32 3.45 33.32
CA ARG A 674 -9.02 2.96 34.52
C ARG A 674 -8.10 1.92 35.17
N LYS A 675 -7.75 2.18 36.44
CA LYS A 675 -6.85 1.34 37.24
C LYS A 675 -7.42 -0.04 37.49
#